data_AF-A0A7V2Y2L0-F1
#
_entry.id   AF-A0A7V2Y2L0-F1
#
_cell.length_a   1.000
_cell.length_b   1.000
_cell.length_c   1.000
_cell.angle_alpha   90.00
_cell.angle_beta   90.00
_cell.angle_gamma   90.00
#
_symmetry.space_group_name_H-M   'P 1'
#
loop_
_entity.id
_entity.type
_entity.pdbx_description
1 polymer ?
#
loop_
_entity_poly.entity_id
_entity_poly.type
_entity_poly.pdbx_seq_one_letter_code
_entity_poly.pdbx_strand_id
1 'polypeptide(L)'
;MRNRLGLMGFIVLFAAMQACIAGRSHALEAGAAKADITPPIGTPLNGYGSRMGRGATSVHDPLWARCLYLNDGETSLFLINADLCIINRELRERVLELAPQEVKPENIILTATHTHSGTGAMVKQLVFRSVSGRFIPEVLEQTAQGFATAMREAYAGRKRAAIGFGTGNQQDFTSNRRENGGPIDPQIGVIRVDDADGSPIAIVTNLAAHPTTVHDDDLYAISAEFPGYYYETLEKLAGGHCVAMFLNGAEGNQRPTNPENKSHWGRVESLGRILGERVKAIADTITCGDHKLHLACSTPDMPLSLASTLVFPSTILHALEIGDLLMTFLPGEPCVEIGLELRKRALARGYAAQFTVGLSNDHLMYFVPPEYYGRLYYETASNFYGPGMMEWFCLEFSKLMTKGEPEPDRPIPGPSILTEVSGGVHCTVSGDAYSMGYQRGAAFKDEIGDRYRTRIVVPMEEGHFKPRSDVWKYLQAAHLDVSPLLLFAMAMGVRPLLQGLSMDTLEELRGMADAAGLPFDALWMLQCASIIGAQPTADGFYRAPLCTMFAAIGERAGASELLVARNLDWDDPETAVIVEAKPASGHAFVQIGFPWNAGVFTGMNEAGLVLCAERVESLGIPTIDAAPVEFVLREILQKEENLSAAVSRLQGYATLRGYHVLAAGFDMKSPPPEENEKEAKGRTRKRTSLRIPAQKTGDACVIEFGARVNVRRPDKGILLGVDPASAPEENDRIRYGRVAELIAGEHIVGAGKMKTILGDHETGKPDPACIWNRNTRQSVVFDPAAGIVHVAFPGDDGAPGDYTTVSVKGGDR
;
A
#
# COMPACT_ATOMS: atom_id res chain seq x y z
N MET A 1 -37.97 -59.62 42.05
CA MET A 1 -37.79 -58.27 42.64
C MET A 1 -36.35 -57.97 43.09
N ARG A 2 -35.52 -58.96 43.48
CA ARG A 2 -34.13 -58.73 43.94
C ARG A 2 -33.13 -58.23 42.86
N ASN A 3 -33.29 -58.58 41.58
CA ASN A 3 -32.36 -58.13 40.50
C ASN A 3 -32.62 -56.71 39.96
N ARG A 4 -33.77 -56.10 40.24
CA ARG A 4 -34.06 -54.72 39.77
C ARG A 4 -33.48 -53.63 40.68
N LEU A 5 -33.28 -53.91 41.98
CA LEU A 5 -32.66 -52.96 42.91
C LEU A 5 -31.15 -52.79 42.66
N GLY A 6 -30.44 -53.87 42.30
CA GLY A 6 -28.99 -53.82 42.02
C GLY A 6 -28.65 -53.04 40.75
N LEU A 7 -29.45 -53.20 39.69
CA LEU A 7 -29.25 -52.50 38.41
C LEU A 7 -29.55 -51.00 38.54
N MET A 8 -30.57 -50.62 39.33
CA MET A 8 -30.91 -49.22 39.57
C MET A 8 -29.88 -48.52 40.47
N GLY A 9 -29.32 -49.23 41.45
CA GLY A 9 -28.20 -48.73 42.25
C GLY A 9 -26.93 -48.52 41.43
N PHE A 10 -26.63 -49.41 40.47
CA PHE A 10 -25.46 -49.28 39.59
C PHE A 10 -25.61 -48.12 38.60
N ILE A 11 -26.80 -47.91 38.03
CA ILE A 11 -27.07 -46.78 37.12
C ILE A 11 -27.00 -45.44 37.85
N VAL A 12 -27.50 -45.36 39.09
CA VAL A 12 -27.40 -44.13 39.91
C VAL A 12 -25.96 -43.86 40.33
N LEU A 13 -25.16 -44.89 40.66
CA LEU A 13 -23.74 -44.72 40.98
C LEU A 13 -22.92 -44.30 39.76
N PHE A 14 -23.24 -44.85 38.58
CA PHE A 14 -22.57 -44.52 37.31
C PHE A 14 -22.95 -43.11 36.81
N ALA A 15 -24.21 -42.70 36.98
CA ALA A 15 -24.66 -41.34 36.69
C ALA A 15 -24.09 -40.31 37.68
N ALA A 16 -23.94 -40.67 38.96
CA ALA A 16 -23.25 -39.83 39.96
C ALA A 16 -21.73 -39.74 39.68
N MET A 17 -21.09 -40.81 39.23
CA MET A 17 -19.70 -40.76 38.76
C MET A 17 -19.55 -39.94 37.47
N GLN A 18 -20.48 -40.04 36.52
CA GLN A 18 -20.49 -39.17 35.33
C GLN A 18 -20.75 -37.70 35.69
N ALA A 19 -21.59 -37.39 36.68
CA ALA A 19 -21.79 -36.03 37.18
C ALA A 19 -20.58 -35.47 37.95
N CYS A 20 -19.77 -36.34 38.58
CA CYS A 20 -18.50 -35.95 39.20
C CYS A 20 -17.34 -35.79 38.19
N ILE A 21 -17.48 -36.31 36.97
CA ILE A 21 -16.48 -36.22 35.89
C ILE A 21 -16.88 -35.14 34.87
N ALA A 22 -18.17 -34.96 34.60
CA ALA A 22 -18.74 -33.94 33.74
C ALA A 22 -19.06 -32.68 34.56
N GLY A 23 -18.05 -31.86 34.82
CA GLY A 23 -18.23 -30.59 35.54
C GLY A 23 -17.05 -30.11 36.38
N ARG A 24 -15.82 -30.61 36.15
CA ARG A 24 -14.64 -29.90 36.67
C ARG A 24 -14.36 -28.71 35.76
N SER A 25 -15.03 -27.59 36.03
CA SER A 25 -14.45 -26.28 35.69
C SER A 25 -13.11 -26.22 36.41
N HIS A 26 -12.02 -26.41 35.69
CA HIS A 26 -10.70 -26.16 36.25
C HIS A 26 -10.62 -24.66 36.56
N ALA A 27 -10.22 -24.33 37.79
CA ALA A 27 -9.98 -22.94 38.15
C ALA A 27 -8.79 -22.41 37.35
N LEU A 28 -8.82 -21.14 36.94
CA LEU A 28 -7.70 -20.53 36.23
C LEU A 28 -6.43 -20.64 37.08
N GLU A 29 -5.34 -21.10 36.48
CA GLU A 29 -3.99 -21.07 37.05
C GLU A 29 -3.17 -20.02 36.33
N ALA A 30 -2.40 -19.25 37.08
CA ALA A 30 -1.42 -18.33 36.54
C ALA A 30 -0.15 -18.31 37.37
N GLY A 31 0.98 -18.06 36.71
CA GLY A 31 2.25 -17.80 37.36
C GLY A 31 3.07 -16.83 36.53
N ALA A 32 3.91 -16.04 37.18
CA ALA A 32 4.74 -15.07 36.50
C ALA A 32 6.17 -15.08 37.05
N ALA A 33 7.13 -14.86 36.18
CA ALA A 33 8.55 -14.80 36.54
C ALA A 33 9.33 -13.90 35.58
N LYS A 34 10.55 -13.53 35.97
CA LYS A 34 11.48 -12.79 35.12
C LYS A 34 12.89 -13.36 35.24
N ALA A 35 13.59 -13.42 34.11
CA ALA A 35 14.97 -13.87 34.03
C ALA A 35 15.84 -12.81 33.37
N ASP A 36 17.07 -12.64 33.88
CA ASP A 36 18.05 -11.69 33.36
C ASP A 36 18.56 -12.14 31.98
N ILE A 37 18.51 -11.23 31.01
CA ILE A 37 19.02 -11.42 29.64
C ILE A 37 20.06 -10.34 29.26
N THR A 38 20.63 -9.66 30.24
CA THR A 38 21.62 -8.59 30.03
C THR A 38 22.87 -9.17 29.35
N PRO A 39 23.27 -8.67 28.17
CA PRO A 39 24.46 -9.14 27.49
C PRO A 39 25.73 -8.57 28.15
N PRO A 40 26.90 -9.17 27.92
CA PRO A 40 28.17 -8.58 28.36
C PRO A 40 28.46 -7.26 27.61
N ILE A 41 29.17 -6.34 28.27
CA ILE A 41 29.68 -5.09 27.66
C ILE A 41 30.48 -5.42 26.39
N GLY A 42 30.36 -4.57 25.37
CA GLY A 42 30.93 -4.78 24.04
C GLY A 42 30.01 -5.54 23.08
N THR A 43 28.89 -6.10 23.55
CA THR A 43 27.85 -6.66 22.69
C THR A 43 27.16 -5.57 21.89
N PRO A 44 26.97 -5.71 20.56
CA PRO A 44 26.21 -4.76 19.76
C PRO A 44 24.82 -4.47 20.33
N LEU A 45 24.41 -3.20 20.27
CA LEU A 45 23.02 -2.80 20.52
C LEU A 45 22.22 -2.88 19.21
N ASN A 46 20.90 -2.95 19.32
CA ASN A 46 19.99 -3.02 18.16
C ASN A 46 19.15 -1.74 18.00
N GLY A 47 18.64 -1.48 16.79
CA GLY A 47 17.69 -0.40 16.49
C GLY A 47 18.30 0.79 15.71
N TYR A 48 19.35 1.44 16.24
CA TYR A 48 19.92 2.62 15.57
C TYR A 48 21.05 2.29 14.59
N GLY A 49 20.78 2.45 13.28
CA GLY A 49 21.79 2.29 12.23
C GLY A 49 23.00 3.24 12.33
N SER A 50 22.85 4.40 12.99
CA SER A 50 23.95 5.34 13.25
C SER A 50 25.06 4.76 14.13
N ARG A 51 24.77 3.70 14.90
CA ARG A 51 25.77 2.99 15.69
C ARG A 51 26.74 2.18 14.81
N MET A 52 26.35 1.83 13.58
CA MET A 52 27.12 0.99 12.67
C MET A 52 27.49 -0.37 13.29
N GLY A 53 26.57 -0.94 14.07
CA GLY A 53 26.75 -2.24 14.72
C GLY A 53 27.77 -2.27 15.86
N ARG A 54 28.13 -1.10 16.42
CA ARG A 54 29.06 -0.97 17.55
C ARG A 54 28.47 -1.52 18.86
N GLY A 55 29.37 -2.04 19.70
CA GLY A 55 29.06 -2.59 21.00
C GLY A 55 28.67 -1.55 22.05
N ALA A 56 27.89 -1.99 23.04
CA ALA A 56 27.61 -1.22 24.24
C ALA A 56 28.89 -0.92 25.04
N THR A 57 28.96 0.25 25.67
CA THR A 57 30.08 0.71 26.49
C THR A 57 29.79 0.63 27.99
N SER A 58 28.53 0.53 28.36
CA SER A 58 28.07 0.48 29.75
C SER A 58 26.71 -0.23 29.87
N VAL A 59 26.32 -0.53 31.11
CA VAL A 59 24.98 -1.03 31.47
C VAL A 59 24.38 -0.03 32.45
N HIS A 60 23.28 0.61 32.08
CA HIS A 60 22.54 1.53 32.95
C HIS A 60 21.59 0.76 33.87
N ASP A 61 20.81 -0.16 33.30
CA ASP A 61 19.90 -1.05 34.00
C ASP A 61 19.83 -2.44 33.31
N PRO A 62 19.48 -3.51 34.04
CA PRO A 62 19.42 -4.86 33.49
C PRO A 62 18.23 -5.07 32.55
N LEU A 63 18.43 -5.92 31.54
CA LEU A 63 17.40 -6.36 30.62
C LEU A 63 16.77 -7.67 31.11
N TRP A 64 15.44 -7.80 30.99
CA TRP A 64 14.72 -9.00 31.44
C TRP A 64 13.85 -9.62 30.36
N ALA A 65 13.73 -10.95 30.40
CA ALA A 65 12.61 -11.68 29.81
C ALA A 65 11.57 -11.93 30.92
N ARG A 66 10.37 -11.38 30.76
CA ARG A 66 9.25 -11.50 31.73
C ARG A 66 8.18 -12.39 31.14
N CYS A 67 7.78 -13.42 31.87
CA CYS A 67 6.85 -14.43 31.41
C CYS A 67 5.61 -14.48 32.29
N LEU A 68 4.43 -14.57 31.65
CA LEU A 68 3.17 -14.90 32.26
C LEU A 68 2.68 -16.25 31.69
N TYR A 69 2.51 -17.23 32.56
CA TYR A 69 1.82 -18.48 32.28
C TYR A 69 0.33 -18.33 32.63
N LEU A 70 -0.54 -18.79 31.73
CA LEU A 70 -1.99 -18.88 31.97
C LEU A 70 -2.51 -20.26 31.58
N ASN A 71 -3.45 -20.77 32.35
CA ASN A 71 -4.14 -22.03 32.06
C ASN A 71 -5.55 -22.06 32.65
N ASP A 72 -6.58 -22.13 31.80
CA ASP A 72 -7.99 -22.25 32.23
C ASP A 72 -8.52 -23.71 32.26
N GLY A 73 -7.60 -24.67 32.11
CA GLY A 73 -7.87 -26.10 32.01
C GLY A 73 -8.15 -26.60 30.59
N GLU A 74 -8.43 -25.71 29.64
CA GLU A 74 -8.62 -26.02 28.22
C GLU A 74 -7.48 -25.45 27.37
N THR A 75 -7.12 -24.19 27.62
CA THR A 75 -6.04 -23.46 26.96
C THR A 75 -4.93 -23.19 27.95
N SER A 76 -3.71 -23.65 27.64
CA SER A 76 -2.48 -23.25 28.34
C SER A 76 -1.57 -22.47 27.41
N LEU A 77 -0.99 -21.36 27.87
CA LEU A 77 -0.11 -20.51 27.07
C LEU A 77 0.99 -19.85 27.90
N PHE A 78 2.07 -19.47 27.23
CA PHE A 78 3.05 -18.53 27.77
C PHE A 78 3.02 -17.23 26.94
N LEU A 79 2.89 -16.11 27.64
CA LEU A 79 3.09 -14.77 27.08
C LEU A 79 4.39 -14.20 27.65
N ILE A 80 5.38 -13.97 26.79
CA ILE A 80 6.69 -13.44 27.17
C ILE A 80 6.86 -12.06 26.56
N ASN A 81 7.33 -11.11 27.37
CA ASN A 81 7.81 -9.81 26.93
C ASN A 81 9.27 -9.63 27.36
N ALA A 82 10.12 -9.22 26.43
CA ALA A 82 11.53 -9.01 26.70
C ALA A 82 12.00 -7.58 26.44
N ASP A 83 12.97 -7.13 27.24
CA ASP A 83 13.65 -5.84 27.06
C ASP A 83 14.65 -5.94 25.89
N LEU A 84 14.10 -6.08 24.69
CA LEU A 84 14.80 -6.20 23.41
C LEU A 84 14.22 -5.21 22.39
N CYS A 85 14.98 -4.96 21.32
CA CYS A 85 14.47 -4.21 20.18
C CYS A 85 13.43 -5.03 19.41
N ILE A 86 13.72 -6.29 19.09
CA ILE A 86 12.85 -7.13 18.26
C ILE A 86 12.88 -8.58 18.74
N ILE A 87 11.84 -9.35 18.39
CA ILE A 87 11.93 -10.81 18.34
C ILE A 87 12.20 -11.20 16.89
N ASN A 88 13.43 -11.61 16.59
CA ASN A 88 13.78 -12.13 15.27
C ASN A 88 13.60 -13.66 15.20
N ARG A 89 13.51 -14.18 13.98
CA ARG A 89 13.28 -15.60 13.71
C ARG A 89 14.30 -16.52 14.36
N GLU A 90 15.60 -16.19 14.34
CA GLU A 90 16.63 -17.02 14.98
C GLU A 90 16.45 -17.11 16.49
N LEU A 91 16.06 -16.01 17.15
CA LEU A 91 15.74 -16.02 18.58
C LEU A 91 14.49 -16.83 18.85
N ARG A 92 13.42 -16.63 18.07
CA ARG A 92 12.18 -17.41 18.23
C ARG A 92 12.42 -18.90 18.10
N GLU A 93 13.07 -19.34 17.02
CA GLU A 93 13.37 -20.75 16.77
C GLU A 93 14.14 -21.34 17.96
N ARG A 94 15.19 -20.64 18.43
CA ARG A 94 15.99 -21.13 19.54
C ARG A 94 15.23 -21.17 20.87
N VAL A 95 14.37 -20.19 21.13
CA VAL A 95 13.51 -20.16 22.33
C VAL A 95 12.53 -21.34 22.32
N LEU A 96 11.92 -21.65 21.17
CA LEU A 96 10.98 -22.77 21.06
C LEU A 96 11.67 -24.13 21.24
N GLU A 97 12.92 -24.29 20.81
CA GLU A 97 13.71 -25.50 21.08
C GLU A 97 14.00 -25.72 22.58
N LEU A 98 14.17 -24.63 23.33
CA LEU A 98 14.48 -24.65 24.77
C LEU A 98 13.24 -24.58 25.67
N ALA A 99 12.06 -24.36 25.08
CA ALA A 99 10.83 -24.13 25.81
C ALA A 99 10.41 -25.38 26.62
N PRO A 100 9.80 -25.18 27.82
CA PRO A 100 9.18 -26.27 28.57
C PRO A 100 8.06 -26.95 27.76
N GLN A 101 7.90 -28.26 27.94
CA GLN A 101 6.99 -29.09 27.14
C GLN A 101 5.52 -29.00 27.60
N GLU A 102 5.26 -28.34 28.73
CA GLU A 102 3.95 -28.21 29.35
C GLU A 102 3.00 -27.28 28.58
N VAL A 103 3.54 -26.46 27.68
CA VAL A 103 2.79 -25.63 26.73
C VAL A 103 3.27 -25.96 25.33
N LYS A 104 2.32 -26.12 24.40
CA LYS A 104 2.67 -26.38 23.00
C LYS A 104 3.41 -25.20 22.39
N PRO A 105 4.37 -25.39 21.47
CA PRO A 105 5.08 -24.29 20.80
C PRO A 105 4.16 -23.25 20.13
N GLU A 106 3.01 -23.68 19.60
CA GLU A 106 1.98 -22.82 19.01
C GLU A 106 1.27 -21.90 20.02
N ASN A 107 1.37 -22.21 21.32
CA ASN A 107 0.80 -21.41 22.41
C ASN A 107 1.84 -20.55 23.13
N ILE A 108 3.02 -20.34 22.51
CA ILE A 108 4.09 -19.51 23.05
C ILE A 108 4.18 -18.21 22.24
N ILE A 109 3.80 -17.12 22.89
CA ILE A 109 3.79 -15.77 22.33
C ILE A 109 5.00 -15.02 22.86
N LEU A 110 5.88 -14.59 21.96
CA LEU A 110 7.09 -13.82 22.28
C LEU A 110 6.91 -12.38 21.80
N THR A 111 7.15 -11.41 22.65
CA THR A 111 7.04 -9.98 22.35
C THR A 111 8.28 -9.23 22.84
N ALA A 112 8.55 -8.07 22.25
CA ALA A 112 9.62 -7.18 22.67
C ALA A 112 9.05 -5.80 23.04
N THR A 113 9.68 -5.14 24.01
CA THR A 113 9.34 -3.76 24.38
C THR A 113 9.66 -2.75 23.27
N HIS A 114 10.57 -3.12 22.37
CA HIS A 114 11.22 -2.25 21.40
C HIS A 114 12.26 -1.29 21.96
N THR A 115 12.94 -1.63 23.06
CA THR A 115 14.07 -0.80 23.51
C THR A 115 15.18 -0.79 22.45
N HIS A 116 15.54 0.40 21.98
CA HIS A 116 16.72 0.60 21.12
C HIS A 116 18.01 0.55 21.93
N SER A 117 17.94 0.36 23.24
CA SER A 117 19.09 0.15 24.13
C SER A 117 19.23 -1.32 24.59
N GLY A 118 18.51 -2.23 23.92
CA GLY A 118 18.62 -3.68 24.11
C GLY A 118 19.72 -4.34 23.27
N THR A 119 19.99 -5.62 23.54
CA THR A 119 21.00 -6.39 22.79
C THR A 119 20.62 -6.62 21.33
N GLY A 120 21.60 -6.45 20.45
CA GLY A 120 21.60 -6.94 19.08
C GLY A 120 22.28 -8.30 18.99
N ALA A 121 23.09 -8.47 17.95
CA ALA A 121 23.92 -9.64 17.69
C ALA A 121 23.19 -10.98 17.48
N MET A 122 21.87 -10.96 17.31
CA MET A 122 21.04 -12.17 17.15
C MET A 122 20.51 -12.38 15.73
N VAL A 123 20.79 -11.47 14.79
CA VAL A 123 20.35 -11.54 13.38
C VAL A 123 21.50 -12.04 12.50
N LYS A 124 21.30 -13.10 11.70
CA LYS A 124 22.36 -13.66 10.84
C LYS A 124 22.54 -12.90 9.53
N GLN A 125 21.48 -12.31 8.99
CA GLN A 125 21.52 -11.64 7.69
C GLN A 125 22.48 -10.44 7.70
N LEU A 126 23.44 -10.42 6.77
CA LEU A 126 24.53 -9.44 6.74
C LEU A 126 24.04 -7.99 6.54
N VAL A 127 22.94 -7.81 5.82
CA VAL A 127 22.34 -6.50 5.52
C VAL A 127 21.93 -5.72 6.79
N PHE A 128 21.56 -6.43 7.87
CA PHE A 128 21.18 -5.82 9.13
C PHE A 128 22.36 -5.55 10.07
N ARG A 129 23.61 -5.86 9.66
CA ARG A 129 24.79 -5.72 10.52
C ARG A 129 25.07 -4.28 10.95
N SER A 130 24.70 -3.28 10.15
CA SER A 130 24.82 -1.86 10.53
C SER A 130 23.89 -1.47 11.66
N VAL A 131 22.76 -2.18 11.82
CA VAL A 131 21.72 -1.92 12.81
C VAL A 131 21.86 -2.84 14.02
N SER A 132 21.98 -4.15 13.78
CA SER A 132 22.01 -5.19 14.82
C SER A 132 23.42 -5.61 15.22
N GLY A 133 24.46 -5.16 14.52
CA GLY A 133 25.83 -5.60 14.72
C GLY A 133 26.14 -7.00 14.22
N ARG A 134 27.34 -7.50 14.53
CA ARG A 134 27.77 -8.85 14.14
C ARG A 134 26.93 -9.90 14.88
N PHE A 135 26.58 -10.99 14.21
CA PHE A 135 25.98 -12.15 14.86
C PHE A 135 26.95 -12.77 15.88
N ILE A 136 26.47 -13.04 17.10
CA ILE A 136 27.21 -13.68 18.19
C ILE A 136 26.35 -14.82 18.74
N PRO A 137 26.63 -16.08 18.39
CA PRO A 137 25.83 -17.24 18.81
C PRO A 137 25.64 -17.35 20.32
N GLU A 138 26.64 -16.95 21.10
CA GLU A 138 26.61 -17.01 22.57
C GLU A 138 25.57 -16.03 23.15
N VAL A 139 25.38 -14.87 22.51
CA VAL A 139 24.36 -13.88 22.92
C VAL A 139 22.97 -14.42 22.60
N LEU A 140 22.79 -15.05 21.43
CA LEU A 140 21.55 -15.73 21.07
C LEU A 140 21.21 -16.82 22.08
N GLU A 141 22.17 -17.69 22.41
CA GLU A 141 22.00 -18.79 23.34
C GLU A 141 21.66 -18.31 24.76
N GLN A 142 22.41 -17.33 25.29
CA GLN A 142 22.17 -16.74 26.60
C GLN A 142 20.75 -16.13 26.67
N THR A 143 20.37 -15.37 25.64
CA THR A 143 19.05 -14.73 25.58
C THR A 143 17.95 -15.78 25.54
N ALA A 144 18.05 -16.78 24.65
CA ALA A 144 17.06 -17.85 24.55
C ALA A 144 16.96 -18.67 25.86
N GLN A 145 18.09 -18.90 26.54
CA GLN A 145 18.10 -19.59 27.83
C GLN A 145 17.38 -18.77 28.90
N GLY A 146 17.50 -17.44 28.90
CA GLY A 146 16.75 -16.56 29.79
C GLY A 146 15.24 -16.66 29.58
N PHE A 147 14.77 -16.65 28.33
CA PHE A 147 13.36 -16.89 28.01
C PHE A 147 12.87 -18.25 28.55
N ALA A 148 13.62 -19.32 28.32
CA ALA A 148 13.28 -20.65 28.81
C ALA A 148 13.26 -20.74 30.34
N THR A 149 14.17 -20.04 31.02
CA THR A 149 14.17 -19.95 32.49
C THR A 149 12.93 -19.20 33.00
N ALA A 150 12.60 -18.05 32.41
CA ALA A 150 11.39 -17.31 32.79
C ALA A 150 10.11 -18.15 32.60
N MET A 151 10.02 -18.94 31.51
CA MET A 151 8.89 -19.86 31.29
C MET A 151 8.83 -20.97 32.35
N ARG A 152 9.95 -21.63 32.66
CA ARG A 152 10.00 -22.69 33.68
C ARG A 152 9.63 -22.16 35.07
N GLU A 153 10.13 -20.98 35.43
CA GLU A 153 9.84 -20.36 36.73
C GLU A 153 8.39 -19.89 36.83
N ALA A 154 7.85 -19.28 35.77
CA ALA A 154 6.43 -18.89 35.72
C ALA A 154 5.52 -20.11 35.86
N TYR A 155 5.84 -21.22 35.18
CA TYR A 155 5.10 -22.47 35.30
C TYR A 155 5.24 -23.10 36.69
N ALA A 156 6.45 -23.12 37.27
CA ALA A 156 6.68 -23.68 38.60
C ALA A 156 6.00 -22.87 39.72
N GLY A 157 5.94 -21.54 39.56
CA GLY A 157 5.29 -20.61 40.48
C GLY A 157 3.78 -20.45 40.26
N ARG A 158 3.18 -21.22 39.35
CA ARG A 158 1.75 -21.12 39.06
C ARG A 158 0.91 -21.46 40.28
N LYS A 159 -0.19 -20.74 40.43
CA LYS A 159 -1.19 -20.91 41.49
C LYS A 159 -2.56 -20.58 40.93
N ARG A 160 -3.60 -20.95 41.69
CA ARG A 160 -4.96 -20.51 41.36
C ARG A 160 -4.99 -18.98 41.26
N ALA A 161 -5.62 -18.50 40.20
CA ALA A 161 -5.63 -17.10 39.83
C ALA A 161 -7.02 -16.67 39.37
N ALA A 162 -7.20 -15.35 39.31
CA ALA A 162 -8.29 -14.69 38.63
C ALA A 162 -7.68 -13.64 37.69
N ILE A 163 -8.30 -13.41 36.55
CA ILE A 163 -7.83 -12.45 35.54
C ILE A 163 -8.92 -11.44 35.23
N GLY A 164 -8.54 -10.24 34.85
CA GLY A 164 -9.44 -9.20 34.37
C GLY A 164 -8.69 -8.20 33.51
N PHE A 165 -9.43 -7.33 32.82
CA PHE A 165 -8.84 -6.25 32.04
C PHE A 165 -9.56 -4.93 32.27
N GLY A 166 -8.87 -3.85 31.91
CA GLY A 166 -9.39 -2.49 31.95
C GLY A 166 -8.70 -1.62 30.91
N THR A 167 -9.29 -0.47 30.63
CA THR A 167 -8.72 0.52 29.72
C THR A 167 -8.70 1.89 30.37
N GLY A 168 -7.64 2.64 30.10
CA GLY A 168 -7.53 4.06 30.38
C GLY A 168 -7.39 4.85 29.08
N ASN A 169 -7.59 6.16 29.18
CA ASN A 169 -7.45 7.08 28.07
C ASN A 169 -6.24 8.00 28.28
N GLN A 170 -5.43 8.20 27.24
CA GLN A 170 -4.29 9.10 27.21
C GLN A 170 -4.37 10.03 25.99
N GLN A 171 -3.88 11.25 26.16
CA GLN A 171 -3.80 12.27 25.09
C GLN A 171 -2.47 13.03 25.13
N ASP A 172 -1.71 12.88 26.20
CA ASP A 172 -0.55 13.68 26.54
C ASP A 172 0.72 12.83 26.68
N PHE A 173 0.64 11.50 26.54
CA PHE A 173 1.76 10.59 26.78
C PHE A 173 2.42 10.10 25.49
N THR A 174 1.68 10.03 24.37
CA THR A 174 2.24 9.65 23.06
C THR A 174 1.92 10.71 22.00
N SER A 175 2.73 10.75 20.96
CA SER A 175 2.52 11.61 19.80
C SER A 175 2.91 10.89 18.51
N ASN A 176 2.26 11.26 17.41
CA ASN A 176 2.68 10.82 16.09
C ASN A 176 4.02 11.48 15.73
N ARG A 177 5.01 10.66 15.34
CA ARG A 177 6.35 11.14 14.96
C ARG A 177 6.49 11.46 13.47
N ARG A 178 5.54 10.98 12.65
CA ARG A 178 5.51 11.16 11.20
C ARG A 178 4.91 12.51 10.81
N GLU A 179 3.78 12.86 11.42
CA GLU A 179 3.03 14.10 11.12
C GLU A 179 2.58 14.80 12.41
N ASN A 180 2.79 16.12 12.49
CA ASN A 180 2.36 16.90 13.64
C ASN A 180 0.82 16.91 13.74
N GLY A 181 0.27 16.51 14.88
CA GLY A 181 -1.18 16.32 15.04
C GLY A 181 -1.74 15.09 14.33
N GLY A 182 -0.89 14.18 13.84
CA GLY A 182 -1.30 12.90 13.29
C GLY A 182 -1.97 11.98 14.33
N PRO A 183 -2.54 10.84 13.90
CA PRO A 183 -3.27 9.94 14.78
C PRO A 183 -2.37 9.39 15.89
N ILE A 184 -2.98 9.19 17.06
CA ILE A 184 -2.41 8.49 18.22
C ILE A 184 -3.34 7.36 18.63
N ASP A 185 -2.82 6.37 19.36
CA ASP A 185 -3.64 5.40 20.07
C ASP A 185 -3.98 5.96 21.46
N PRO A 186 -5.21 6.38 21.72
CA PRO A 186 -5.56 6.97 23.01
C PRO A 186 -5.70 5.94 24.12
N GLN A 187 -5.66 4.64 23.84
CA GLN A 187 -5.92 3.60 24.83
C GLN A 187 -4.65 3.18 25.58
N ILE A 188 -4.72 3.15 26.91
CA ILE A 188 -3.82 2.35 27.76
C ILE A 188 -4.59 1.07 28.13
N GLY A 189 -4.18 -0.07 27.61
CA GLY A 189 -4.74 -1.37 27.99
C GLY A 189 -4.05 -1.93 29.22
N VAL A 190 -4.80 -2.52 30.15
CA VAL A 190 -4.25 -3.17 31.34
C VAL A 190 -4.94 -4.51 31.56
N ILE A 191 -4.16 -5.56 31.74
CA ILE A 191 -4.61 -6.87 32.23
C ILE A 191 -4.05 -7.05 33.63
N ARG A 192 -4.90 -7.45 34.57
CA ARG A 192 -4.52 -7.76 35.93
C ARG A 192 -4.78 -9.24 36.20
N VAL A 193 -3.80 -9.90 36.80
CA VAL A 193 -3.89 -11.30 37.21
C VAL A 193 -3.62 -11.35 38.70
N ASP A 194 -4.60 -11.76 39.49
CA ASP A 194 -4.52 -11.86 40.94
C ASP A 194 -4.48 -13.32 41.38
N ASP A 195 -3.85 -13.59 42.53
CA ASP A 195 -3.99 -14.87 43.21
C ASP A 195 -5.28 -14.95 44.04
N ALA A 196 -5.46 -16.07 44.73
CA ALA A 196 -6.64 -16.32 45.56
C ALA A 196 -6.86 -15.31 46.70
N ASP A 197 -5.81 -14.57 47.11
CA ASP A 197 -5.88 -13.55 48.15
C ASP A 197 -6.14 -12.14 47.57
N GLY A 198 -6.29 -12.03 46.25
CA GLY A 198 -6.45 -10.76 45.54
C GLY A 198 -5.13 -9.99 45.34
N SER A 199 -3.99 -10.64 45.58
CA SER A 199 -2.67 -10.04 45.38
C SER A 199 -2.22 -10.20 43.92
N PRO A 200 -1.76 -9.13 43.24
CA PRO A 200 -1.35 -9.23 41.84
C PRO A 200 -0.15 -10.18 41.63
N ILE A 201 -0.36 -11.21 40.82
CA ILE A 201 0.68 -12.07 40.25
C ILE A 201 1.39 -11.31 39.13
N ALA A 202 0.61 -10.70 38.23
CA ALA A 202 1.12 -9.93 37.11
C ALA A 202 0.18 -8.79 36.72
N ILE A 203 0.76 -7.71 36.20
CA ILE A 203 0.04 -6.63 35.54
C ILE A 203 0.68 -6.40 34.17
N VAL A 204 -0.11 -6.59 33.11
CA VAL A 204 0.33 -6.46 31.72
C VAL A 204 -0.26 -5.20 31.13
N THR A 205 0.59 -4.30 30.65
CA THR A 205 0.18 -3.06 29.99
C THR A 205 0.32 -3.16 28.48
N ASN A 206 -0.61 -2.58 27.73
CA ASN A 206 -0.49 -2.34 26.29
C ASN A 206 -0.60 -0.84 25.99
N LEU A 207 0.39 -0.29 25.29
CA LEU A 207 0.43 1.10 24.87
C LEU A 207 1.35 1.25 23.65
N ALA A 208 0.90 1.98 22.62
CA ALA A 208 1.71 2.31 21.45
C ALA A 208 2.71 3.44 21.76
N ALA A 209 3.88 3.09 22.31
CA ALA A 209 4.91 4.04 22.70
C ALA A 209 6.31 3.46 22.43
N HIS A 210 6.95 4.02 21.41
CA HIS A 210 8.25 3.57 20.91
C HIS A 210 9.40 3.97 21.87
N PRO A 211 10.08 3.06 22.57
CA PRO A 211 11.19 3.36 23.47
C PRO A 211 12.42 3.75 22.66
N THR A 212 12.55 5.06 22.46
CA THR A 212 13.65 5.75 21.77
C THR A 212 13.91 7.07 22.48
N THR A 213 14.07 7.01 23.81
CA THR A 213 14.22 8.20 24.67
C THR A 213 15.68 8.48 25.00
N VAL A 214 16.53 7.46 24.98
CA VAL A 214 17.98 7.56 25.22
C VAL A 214 18.69 8.07 23.96
N HIS A 215 19.49 9.12 24.11
CA HIS A 215 20.23 9.80 23.04
C HIS A 215 21.63 10.25 23.54
N ASP A 216 22.41 10.88 22.65
CA ASP A 216 23.70 11.52 22.94
C ASP A 216 24.75 10.59 23.56
N ASP A 217 25.40 10.99 24.65
CA ASP A 217 26.50 10.25 25.30
C ASP A 217 26.05 8.88 25.82
N ASP A 218 24.75 8.70 26.08
CA ASP A 218 24.13 7.48 26.58
C ASP A 218 23.71 6.51 25.45
N LEU A 219 23.94 6.87 24.17
CA LEU A 219 23.53 6.08 23.01
C LEU A 219 24.12 4.65 23.01
N TYR A 220 25.19 4.41 23.77
CA TYR A 220 25.87 3.11 23.89
C TYR A 220 25.65 2.40 25.23
N ALA A 221 24.71 2.87 26.06
CA ALA A 221 24.33 2.19 27.29
C ALA A 221 23.29 1.09 27.02
N ILE A 222 23.45 -0.07 27.67
CA ILE A 222 22.39 -1.07 27.77
C ILE A 222 21.32 -0.59 28.75
N SER A 223 20.05 -0.62 28.35
CA SER A 223 18.91 -0.18 29.17
C SER A 223 17.58 -0.71 28.64
N ALA A 224 16.65 -1.00 29.55
CA ALA A 224 15.25 -1.25 29.27
C ALA A 224 14.44 0.04 29.00
N GLU A 225 15.08 1.21 29.03
CA GLU A 225 14.51 2.56 28.83
C GLU A 225 13.32 2.88 29.76
N PHE A 226 12.33 3.65 29.29
CA PHE A 226 11.18 4.02 30.12
C PHE A 226 10.38 2.78 30.59
N PRO A 227 10.30 1.66 29.82
CA PRO A 227 9.77 0.41 30.37
C PRO A 227 10.48 -0.04 31.66
N GLY A 228 11.82 0.09 31.74
CA GLY A 228 12.61 -0.21 32.93
C GLY A 228 12.06 0.46 34.20
N TYR A 229 11.97 1.79 34.18
CA TYR A 229 11.42 2.57 35.30
C TYR A 229 9.91 2.37 35.51
N TYR A 230 9.16 2.04 34.45
CA TYR A 230 7.76 1.64 34.56
C TYR A 230 7.62 0.37 35.41
N TYR A 231 8.45 -0.66 35.16
CA TYR A 231 8.43 -1.88 35.95
C TYR A 231 8.75 -1.59 37.41
N GLU A 232 9.83 -0.87 37.71
CA GLU A 232 10.22 -0.54 39.07
C GLU A 232 9.10 0.20 39.84
N THR A 233 8.49 1.18 39.18
CA THR A 233 7.40 1.97 39.77
C THR A 233 6.17 1.09 40.02
N LEU A 234 5.73 0.33 39.02
CA LEU A 234 4.50 -0.46 39.12
C LEU A 234 4.66 -1.63 40.08
N GLU A 235 5.76 -2.38 40.01
CA GLU A 235 6.03 -3.51 40.92
C GLU A 235 6.06 -3.03 42.37
N LYS A 236 6.68 -1.87 42.65
CA LYS A 236 6.68 -1.25 43.99
C LYS A 236 5.27 -0.86 44.45
N LEU A 237 4.48 -0.23 43.57
CA LEU A 237 3.10 0.16 43.87
C LEU A 237 2.15 -1.05 44.04
N ALA A 238 2.46 -2.18 43.40
CA ALA A 238 1.68 -3.41 43.44
C ALA A 238 2.12 -4.40 44.53
N GLY A 239 3.02 -4.01 45.44
CA GLY A 239 3.42 -4.83 46.59
C GLY A 239 4.67 -5.71 46.39
N GLY A 240 5.46 -5.46 45.34
CA GLY A 240 6.81 -6.01 45.14
C GLY A 240 6.88 -7.46 44.62
N HIS A 241 5.82 -8.25 44.77
CA HIS A 241 5.74 -9.63 44.26
C HIS A 241 5.14 -9.75 42.86
N CYS A 242 4.48 -8.69 42.38
CA CYS A 242 3.90 -8.61 41.05
C CYS A 242 4.98 -8.57 39.98
N VAL A 243 4.79 -9.26 38.86
CA VAL A 243 5.60 -9.08 37.63
C VAL A 243 4.90 -8.09 36.71
N ALA A 244 5.48 -6.92 36.52
CA ALA A 244 4.97 -5.92 35.57
C ALA A 244 5.44 -6.23 34.14
N MET A 245 4.56 -6.13 33.15
CA MET A 245 4.88 -6.35 31.74
C MET A 245 4.43 -5.16 30.89
N PHE A 246 5.17 -4.84 29.82
CA PHE A 246 4.88 -3.76 28.88
C PHE A 246 4.89 -4.31 27.47
N LEU A 247 3.71 -4.41 26.86
CA LEU A 247 3.53 -4.84 25.48
C LEU A 247 3.40 -3.60 24.61
N ASN A 248 4.29 -3.45 23.63
CA ASN A 248 4.17 -2.32 22.71
C ASN A 248 2.94 -2.45 21.81
N GLY A 249 2.38 -1.30 21.44
CA GLY A 249 1.14 -1.20 20.69
C GLY A 249 1.32 -1.32 19.18
N ALA A 250 0.67 -0.43 18.43
CA ALA A 250 1.02 -0.16 17.04
C ALA A 250 1.93 1.07 16.97
N GLU A 251 3.20 0.89 17.33
CA GLU A 251 4.15 1.97 17.61
C GLU A 251 4.92 2.50 16.41
N GLY A 252 4.70 1.98 15.20
CA GLY A 252 5.58 2.26 14.05
C GLY A 252 5.76 3.76 13.76
N ASN A 253 4.71 4.56 13.98
CA ASN A 253 4.75 6.02 13.84
C ASN A 253 4.50 6.77 15.16
N GLN A 254 4.65 6.11 16.31
CA GLN A 254 4.40 6.69 17.63
C GLN A 254 5.71 6.96 18.37
N ARG A 255 5.70 7.92 19.28
CA ARG A 255 6.79 8.16 20.25
C ARG A 255 6.23 8.62 21.58
N PRO A 256 6.89 8.34 22.71
CA PRO A 256 6.52 8.96 23.97
C PRO A 256 6.75 10.48 23.90
N THR A 257 5.86 11.24 24.53
CA THR A 257 6.01 12.69 24.71
C THR A 257 7.01 12.98 25.83
N ASN A 258 6.93 14.16 26.43
CA ASN A 258 7.72 14.53 27.60
C ASN A 258 6.88 15.44 28.50
N PRO A 259 5.88 14.90 29.22
CA PRO A 259 4.88 15.71 29.94
C PRO A 259 5.51 16.65 30.98
N GLU A 260 6.61 16.23 31.61
CA GLU A 260 7.33 17.01 32.64
C GLU A 260 8.55 17.78 32.08
N ASN A 261 8.73 17.78 30.75
CA ASN A 261 9.81 18.47 30.05
C ASN A 261 11.22 18.20 30.62
N LYS A 262 11.47 16.96 31.04
CA LYS A 262 12.77 16.50 31.57
C LYS A 262 13.73 16.13 30.43
N SER A 263 15.02 16.01 30.73
CA SER A 263 16.05 15.64 29.74
C SER A 263 16.83 14.40 30.17
N HIS A 264 17.50 13.73 29.22
CA HIS A 264 18.34 12.54 29.45
C HIS A 264 17.62 11.47 30.29
N TRP A 265 18.32 10.79 31.19
CA TRP A 265 17.76 9.80 32.11
C TRP A 265 16.59 10.33 32.96
N GLY A 266 16.57 11.62 33.30
CA GLY A 266 15.43 12.22 34.00
C GLY A 266 14.13 12.20 33.18
N ARG A 267 14.23 12.22 31.85
CA ARG A 267 13.08 12.00 30.94
C ARG A 267 12.64 10.56 30.97
N VAL A 268 13.58 9.62 30.88
CA VAL A 268 13.33 8.17 30.88
C VAL A 268 12.62 7.75 32.17
N GLU A 269 13.14 8.22 33.31
CA GLU A 269 12.56 7.99 34.64
C GLU A 269 11.16 8.59 34.77
N SER A 270 10.99 9.86 34.38
CA SER A 270 9.69 10.55 34.44
C SER A 270 8.62 9.82 33.63
N LEU A 271 8.93 9.39 32.40
CA LEU A 271 8.01 8.64 31.55
C LEU A 271 7.61 7.30 32.20
N GLY A 272 8.59 6.52 32.69
CA GLY A 272 8.32 5.24 33.33
C GLY A 272 7.47 5.40 34.59
N ARG A 273 7.78 6.38 35.43
CA ARG A 273 7.02 6.68 36.65
C ARG A 273 5.57 7.07 36.35
N ILE A 274 5.37 8.04 35.45
CA ILE A 274 4.02 8.50 35.06
C ILE A 274 3.19 7.34 34.51
N LEU A 275 3.78 6.50 33.65
CA LEU A 275 3.08 5.35 33.11
C LEU A 275 2.72 4.34 34.22
N GLY A 276 3.66 4.04 35.12
CA GLY A 276 3.44 3.13 36.25
C GLY A 276 2.31 3.59 37.17
N GLU A 277 2.27 4.89 37.51
CA GLU A 277 1.20 5.49 38.31
C GLU A 277 -0.16 5.40 37.61
N ARG A 278 -0.23 5.71 36.30
CA ARG A 278 -1.47 5.64 35.51
C ARG A 278 -1.97 4.20 35.37
N VAL A 279 -1.09 3.26 35.07
CA VAL A 279 -1.43 1.84 34.95
C VAL A 279 -1.91 1.30 36.29
N LYS A 280 -1.26 1.64 37.40
CA LYS A 280 -1.71 1.25 38.73
C LYS A 280 -3.13 1.74 39.02
N ALA A 281 -3.41 3.00 38.70
CA ALA A 281 -4.75 3.58 38.89
C ALA A 281 -5.82 2.83 38.08
N ILE A 282 -5.51 2.42 36.84
CA ILE A 282 -6.41 1.59 36.02
C ILE A 282 -6.55 0.20 36.64
N ALA A 283 -5.44 -0.44 37.01
CA ALA A 283 -5.40 -1.80 37.58
C ALA A 283 -6.23 -1.92 38.88
N ASP A 284 -6.31 -0.85 39.67
CA ASP A 284 -7.12 -0.81 40.90
C ASP A 284 -8.63 -0.79 40.64
N THR A 285 -9.06 -0.48 39.42
CA THR A 285 -10.48 -0.52 39.02
C THR A 285 -10.89 -1.86 38.41
N ILE A 286 -9.92 -2.72 38.08
CA ILE A 286 -10.18 -4.00 37.42
C ILE A 286 -10.73 -5.00 38.44
N THR A 287 -11.84 -5.64 38.09
CA THR A 287 -12.36 -6.80 38.80
C THR A 287 -11.87 -8.06 38.10
N CYS A 288 -11.15 -8.91 38.82
CA CYS A 288 -10.65 -10.19 38.30
C CYS A 288 -11.67 -11.32 38.56
N GLY A 289 -11.78 -12.26 37.61
CA GLY A 289 -12.60 -13.46 37.73
C GLY A 289 -12.02 -14.66 36.98
N ASP A 290 -12.76 -15.77 37.00
CA ASP A 290 -12.45 -16.94 36.18
C ASP A 290 -12.94 -16.67 34.75
N HIS A 291 -12.08 -16.09 33.91
CA HIS A 291 -12.36 -15.91 32.48
C HIS A 291 -11.79 -17.05 31.64
N LYS A 292 -12.55 -17.43 30.60
CA LYS A 292 -12.10 -18.38 29.59
C LYS A 292 -11.05 -17.76 28.67
N LEU A 293 -10.10 -18.59 28.27
CA LEU A 293 -9.02 -18.25 27.35
C LEU A 293 -9.26 -18.94 26.01
N HIS A 294 -9.19 -18.17 24.93
CA HIS A 294 -9.16 -18.72 23.59
C HIS A 294 -7.94 -18.18 22.85
N LEU A 295 -7.02 -19.07 22.49
CA LEU A 295 -5.84 -18.74 21.70
C LEU A 295 -5.98 -19.38 20.33
N ALA A 296 -5.95 -18.56 19.29
CA ALA A 296 -5.90 -18.99 17.91
C ALA A 296 -4.59 -18.54 17.26
N CYS A 297 -4.05 -19.38 16.39
CA CYS A 297 -2.86 -19.08 15.60
C CYS A 297 -3.04 -19.49 14.14
N SER A 298 -2.39 -18.76 13.23
CA SER A 298 -2.25 -19.14 11.82
C SER A 298 -0.87 -18.77 11.31
N THR A 299 -0.47 -19.42 10.22
CA THR A 299 0.77 -19.11 9.50
C THR A 299 0.47 -18.71 8.06
N PRO A 300 -0.16 -17.54 7.81
CA PRO A 300 -0.53 -17.14 6.45
C PRO A 300 0.70 -16.74 5.62
N ASP A 301 0.55 -16.87 4.31
CA ASP A 301 1.52 -16.33 3.35
C ASP A 301 1.44 -14.80 3.32
N MET A 302 2.61 -14.16 3.29
CA MET A 302 2.73 -12.72 3.15
C MET A 302 2.52 -12.31 1.68
N PRO A 303 2.02 -11.10 1.41
CA PRO A 303 2.00 -10.55 0.05
C PRO A 303 3.38 -10.58 -0.62
N LEU A 304 3.42 -10.66 -1.94
CA LEU A 304 4.69 -10.73 -2.68
C LEU A 304 5.52 -9.45 -2.48
N SER A 305 6.82 -9.64 -2.28
CA SER A 305 7.79 -8.56 -2.06
C SER A 305 8.94 -8.62 -3.06
N LEU A 306 9.41 -7.45 -3.50
CA LEU A 306 10.68 -7.32 -4.24
C LEU A 306 11.90 -7.60 -3.36
N ALA A 307 11.76 -7.46 -2.05
CA ALA A 307 12.82 -7.68 -1.07
C ALA A 307 12.76 -9.11 -0.50
N SER A 308 12.39 -10.11 -1.32
CA SER A 308 12.19 -11.50 -0.90
C SER A 308 13.44 -12.17 -0.29
N THR A 309 14.63 -11.60 -0.47
CA THR A 309 15.87 -12.04 0.19
C THR A 309 16.05 -11.45 1.59
N LEU A 310 15.32 -10.39 1.93
CA LEU A 310 15.33 -9.71 3.23
C LEU A 310 14.16 -10.18 4.11
N VAL A 311 12.98 -10.28 3.51
CA VAL A 311 11.73 -10.52 4.22
C VAL A 311 11.21 -11.94 4.00
N PHE A 312 10.45 -12.46 4.97
CA PHE A 312 9.98 -13.84 4.94
C PHE A 312 8.66 -13.98 4.14
N PRO A 313 8.44 -15.14 3.49
CA PRO A 313 7.25 -15.39 2.67
C PRO A 313 5.99 -15.74 3.49
N SER A 314 6.14 -16.04 4.78
CA SER A 314 5.05 -16.31 5.70
C SER A 314 5.43 -15.89 7.11
N THR A 315 4.43 -15.73 7.97
CA THR A 315 4.63 -15.31 9.37
C THR A 315 3.61 -15.96 10.27
N ILE A 316 3.82 -15.89 11.59
CA ILE A 316 2.87 -16.41 12.57
C ILE A 316 2.05 -15.28 13.18
N LEU A 317 0.73 -15.41 13.09
CA LEU A 317 -0.23 -14.51 13.75
C LEU A 317 -0.87 -15.23 14.93
N HIS A 318 -1.07 -14.50 16.03
CA HIS A 318 -1.86 -14.98 17.17
C HIS A 318 -2.99 -14.01 17.49
N ALA A 319 -4.12 -14.56 17.89
CA ALA A 319 -5.19 -13.84 18.55
C ALA A 319 -5.48 -14.50 19.90
N LEU A 320 -5.41 -13.73 20.99
CA LEU A 320 -5.73 -14.19 22.34
C LEU A 320 -6.98 -13.47 22.83
N GLU A 321 -7.97 -14.25 23.24
CA GLU A 321 -9.17 -13.75 23.89
C GLU A 321 -9.15 -14.09 25.37
N ILE A 322 -9.45 -13.09 26.21
CA ILE A 322 -9.58 -13.22 27.67
C ILE A 322 -10.95 -12.67 28.04
N GLY A 323 -11.96 -13.55 28.13
CA GLY A 323 -13.34 -13.12 28.22
C GLY A 323 -13.74 -12.24 27.02
N ASP A 324 -14.06 -10.97 27.26
CA ASP A 324 -14.48 -10.01 26.22
C ASP A 324 -13.35 -9.11 25.69
N LEU A 325 -12.10 -9.35 26.10
CA LEU A 325 -10.91 -8.70 25.54
C LEU A 325 -10.36 -9.51 24.38
N LEU A 326 -10.05 -8.84 23.27
CA LEU A 326 -9.25 -9.40 22.16
C LEU A 326 -7.83 -8.81 22.15
N MET A 327 -6.81 -9.64 21.99
CA MET A 327 -5.44 -9.22 21.72
C MET A 327 -4.99 -9.76 20.36
N THR A 328 -4.40 -8.92 19.52
CA THR A 328 -3.85 -9.32 18.21
C THR A 328 -2.36 -9.05 18.16
N PHE A 329 -1.56 -10.05 17.80
CA PHE A 329 -0.09 -10.01 17.86
C PHE A 329 0.51 -9.90 16.45
N LEU A 330 1.13 -8.77 16.14
CA LEU A 330 1.64 -8.40 14.82
C LEU A 330 3.16 -8.57 14.71
N PRO A 331 3.68 -9.13 13.61
CA PRO A 331 5.09 -9.48 13.41
C PRO A 331 5.93 -8.31 12.90
N GLY A 332 5.92 -7.17 13.60
CA GLY A 332 6.66 -5.98 13.17
C GLY A 332 6.15 -4.70 13.82
N GLU A 333 6.34 -3.58 13.14
CA GLU A 333 6.07 -2.23 13.62
C GLU A 333 4.90 -1.61 12.85
N PRO A 334 3.65 -2.00 13.13
CA PRO A 334 2.50 -1.42 12.45
C PRO A 334 2.35 0.06 12.84
N CYS A 335 2.03 0.90 11.85
CA CYS A 335 1.58 2.26 12.13
C CYS A 335 0.23 2.23 12.87
N VAL A 336 0.01 3.26 13.70
CA VAL A 336 -1.10 3.30 14.66
C VAL A 336 -2.48 3.13 14.01
N GLU A 337 -2.64 3.60 12.77
CA GLU A 337 -3.87 3.50 12.00
C GLU A 337 -4.33 2.05 11.80
N ILE A 338 -3.38 1.14 11.61
CA ILE A 338 -3.67 -0.30 11.49
C ILE A 338 -4.24 -0.82 12.83
N GLY A 339 -3.62 -0.43 13.95
CA GLY A 339 -4.11 -0.80 15.28
C GLY A 339 -5.51 -0.23 15.57
N LEU A 340 -5.78 1.01 15.14
CA LEU A 340 -7.09 1.65 15.30
C LEU A 340 -8.18 0.96 14.45
N GLU A 341 -7.87 0.57 13.22
CA GLU A 341 -8.81 -0.13 12.35
C GLU A 341 -9.11 -1.55 12.87
N LEU A 342 -8.09 -2.29 13.33
CA LEU A 342 -8.28 -3.59 14.00
C LEU A 342 -9.20 -3.47 15.22
N ARG A 343 -8.97 -2.44 16.06
CA ARG A 343 -9.83 -2.17 17.22
C ARG A 343 -11.27 -1.89 16.81
N LYS A 344 -11.47 -0.98 15.86
CA LYS A 344 -12.80 -0.61 15.36
C LYS A 344 -13.57 -1.84 14.89
N ARG A 345 -12.94 -2.74 14.13
CA ARG A 345 -13.55 -3.98 13.63
C ARG A 345 -13.85 -4.98 14.75
N ALA A 346 -12.94 -5.14 15.71
CA ALA A 346 -13.18 -5.98 16.88
C ALA A 346 -14.37 -5.47 17.72
N LEU A 347 -14.44 -4.17 18.01
CA LEU A 347 -15.57 -3.60 18.74
C LEU A 347 -16.90 -3.79 17.99
N ALA A 348 -16.90 -3.67 16.66
CA ALA A 348 -18.09 -3.94 15.84
C ALA A 348 -18.55 -5.42 15.91
N ARG A 349 -17.65 -6.34 16.24
CA ARG A 349 -17.95 -7.77 16.48
C ARG A 349 -18.40 -8.08 17.91
N GLY A 350 -18.42 -7.10 18.81
CA GLY A 350 -18.91 -7.25 20.17
C GLY A 350 -17.84 -7.63 21.22
N TYR A 351 -16.56 -7.39 20.93
CA TYR A 351 -15.54 -7.33 21.98
C TYR A 351 -15.69 -6.03 22.79
N ALA A 352 -15.37 -6.07 24.08
CA ALA A 352 -15.44 -4.90 24.95
C ALA A 352 -14.18 -4.02 24.84
N ALA A 353 -13.04 -4.62 24.51
CA ALA A 353 -11.79 -3.93 24.21
C ALA A 353 -10.95 -4.76 23.23
N GLN A 354 -10.03 -4.08 22.53
CA GLN A 354 -9.01 -4.74 21.72
C GLN A 354 -7.65 -4.09 21.92
N PHE A 355 -6.63 -4.94 22.13
CA PHE A 355 -5.22 -4.57 22.30
C PHE A 355 -4.43 -5.06 21.09
N THR A 356 -3.79 -4.12 20.39
CA THR A 356 -2.86 -4.43 19.31
C THR A 356 -1.47 -4.54 19.92
N VAL A 357 -0.77 -5.63 19.65
CA VAL A 357 0.59 -5.88 20.17
C VAL A 357 1.55 -6.03 19.00
N GLY A 358 2.43 -5.06 18.79
CA GLY A 358 3.49 -5.12 17.78
C GLY A 358 4.61 -6.09 18.19
N LEU A 359 5.62 -6.21 17.32
CA LEU A 359 6.91 -6.86 17.61
C LEU A 359 6.77 -8.28 18.18
N SER A 360 5.79 -9.00 17.66
CA SER A 360 5.37 -10.28 18.19
C SER A 360 5.82 -11.41 17.28
N ASN A 361 6.60 -12.33 17.84
CA ASN A 361 7.07 -13.58 17.24
C ASN A 361 8.02 -13.44 16.02
N ASP A 362 7.99 -12.31 15.34
CA ASP A 362 8.85 -12.01 14.20
C ASP A 362 9.01 -10.49 14.04
N HIS A 363 9.91 -10.07 13.17
CA HIS A 363 10.11 -8.66 12.82
C HIS A 363 10.22 -8.51 11.31
N LEU A 364 9.10 -8.15 10.70
CA LEU A 364 8.95 -7.91 9.27
C LEU A 364 8.92 -6.42 8.95
N MET A 365 9.69 -5.64 9.71
CA MET A 365 9.83 -4.19 9.54
C MET A 365 8.51 -3.46 9.77
N TYR A 366 8.16 -2.48 8.92
CA TYR A 366 7.04 -1.57 9.14
C TYR A 366 5.84 -1.93 8.28
N PHE A 367 4.65 -1.66 8.81
CA PHE A 367 3.40 -1.73 8.05
C PHE A 367 2.73 -0.37 8.05
N VAL A 368 2.34 0.09 6.85
CA VAL A 368 1.70 1.40 6.67
C VAL A 368 0.33 1.23 6.04
N PRO A 369 -0.65 2.08 6.39
CA PRO A 369 -1.93 2.12 5.70
C PRO A 369 -1.74 2.63 4.25
N PRO A 370 -2.62 2.21 3.31
CA PRO A 370 -2.38 2.34 1.88
C PRO A 370 -2.26 3.79 1.40
N GLU A 371 -2.96 4.73 2.03
CA GLU A 371 -2.96 6.15 1.68
C GLU A 371 -1.62 6.87 1.91
N TYR A 372 -0.72 6.25 2.70
CA TYR A 372 0.63 6.78 2.92
C TYR A 372 1.69 6.08 2.07
N TYR A 373 1.36 5.00 1.35
CA TYR A 373 2.35 4.19 0.64
C TYR A 373 3.14 5.00 -0.42
N GLY A 374 2.49 5.98 -1.04
CA GLY A 374 3.13 6.92 -1.98
C GLY A 374 4.00 8.01 -1.34
N ARG A 375 3.98 8.20 -0.02
CA ARG A 375 4.78 9.22 0.67
C ARG A 375 6.06 8.58 1.21
N LEU A 376 7.22 9.24 1.06
CA LEU A 376 8.50 8.70 1.57
C LEU A 376 8.79 9.18 3.00
N TYR A 377 8.24 8.47 3.96
CA TYR A 377 8.62 8.52 5.37
C TYR A 377 9.50 7.31 5.71
N TYR A 378 10.07 7.29 6.91
CA TYR A 378 10.91 6.18 7.35
C TYR A 378 10.12 4.86 7.37
N GLU A 379 8.89 4.91 7.88
CA GLU A 379 8.00 3.75 8.00
C GLU A 379 7.59 3.21 6.63
N THR A 380 7.30 4.10 5.68
CA THR A 380 6.88 3.69 4.33
C THR A 380 8.06 3.13 3.54
N ALA A 381 9.25 3.71 3.66
CA ALA A 381 10.49 3.16 3.09
C ALA A 381 10.83 1.76 3.64
N SER A 382 10.29 1.43 4.81
CA SER A 382 10.49 0.14 5.48
C SER A 382 9.28 -0.79 5.40
N ASN A 383 8.27 -0.48 4.56
CA ASN A 383 7.22 -1.42 4.18
C ASN A 383 7.59 -2.10 2.85
N PHE A 384 7.65 -3.44 2.89
CA PHE A 384 8.13 -4.29 1.79
C PHE A 384 7.00 -5.07 1.08
N TYR A 385 5.75 -4.97 1.53
CA TYR A 385 4.66 -5.88 1.15
C TYR A 385 3.53 -5.20 0.36
N GLY A 386 3.80 -4.03 -0.21
CA GLY A 386 2.79 -3.26 -0.92
C GLY A 386 1.83 -2.48 -0.01
N PRO A 387 0.85 -1.79 -0.63
CA PRO A 387 -0.10 -0.93 0.09
C PRO A 387 -1.19 -1.72 0.84
N GLY A 388 -1.40 -3.01 0.53
CA GLY A 388 -2.54 -3.79 1.02
C GLY A 388 -2.43 -4.39 2.41
N MET A 389 -1.40 -4.06 3.20
CA MET A 389 -1.13 -4.73 4.47
C MET A 389 -2.21 -4.51 5.53
N MET A 390 -2.87 -3.34 5.55
CA MET A 390 -3.94 -3.07 6.51
C MET A 390 -5.13 -3.99 6.29
N GLU A 391 -5.61 -4.13 5.05
CA GLU A 391 -6.71 -5.06 4.74
C GLU A 391 -6.30 -6.51 4.97
N TRP A 392 -5.07 -6.88 4.62
CA TRP A 392 -4.53 -8.23 4.87
C TRP A 392 -4.57 -8.58 6.35
N PHE A 393 -4.09 -7.71 7.25
CA PHE A 393 -4.17 -7.97 8.69
C PHE A 393 -5.61 -8.07 9.19
N CYS A 394 -6.51 -7.20 8.73
CA CYS A 394 -7.90 -7.25 9.15
C CYS A 394 -8.55 -8.57 8.74
N LEU A 395 -8.33 -9.02 7.51
CA LEU A 395 -8.81 -10.30 7.00
C LEU A 395 -8.23 -11.47 7.80
N GLU A 396 -6.91 -11.55 7.97
CA GLU A 396 -6.26 -12.66 8.65
C GLU A 396 -6.63 -12.75 10.14
N PHE A 397 -6.68 -11.62 10.86
CA PHE A 397 -7.15 -11.65 12.24
C PHE A 397 -8.64 -11.97 12.36
N SER A 398 -9.46 -11.58 11.38
CA SER A 398 -10.89 -11.90 11.41
C SER A 398 -11.17 -13.41 11.43
N LYS A 399 -10.27 -14.21 10.82
CA LYS A 399 -10.32 -15.67 10.79
C LYS A 399 -9.95 -16.31 12.13
N LEU A 400 -9.30 -15.56 13.02
CA LEU A 400 -8.82 -16.01 14.34
C LEU A 400 -9.76 -15.61 15.50
N MET A 401 -10.78 -14.79 15.23
CA MET A 401 -11.74 -14.30 16.22
C MET A 401 -12.89 -15.29 16.42
N THR A 402 -13.32 -15.51 17.66
CA THR A 402 -14.52 -16.32 17.97
C THR A 402 -15.82 -15.55 17.80
N LYS A 403 -15.78 -14.21 17.89
CA LYS A 403 -16.97 -13.35 17.77
C LYS A 403 -17.13 -12.80 16.36
N GLY A 404 -18.37 -12.93 15.86
CA GLY A 404 -18.74 -12.52 14.51
C GLY A 404 -18.19 -13.49 13.46
N GLU A 405 -18.73 -13.39 12.24
CA GLU A 405 -18.25 -14.19 11.13
C GLU A 405 -16.90 -13.66 10.63
N PRO A 406 -15.94 -14.53 10.25
CA PRO A 406 -14.73 -14.11 9.55
C PRO A 406 -15.06 -13.23 8.36
N GLU A 407 -14.20 -12.24 8.09
CA GLU A 407 -14.34 -11.49 6.85
C GLU A 407 -14.14 -12.46 5.68
N PRO A 408 -15.02 -12.45 4.67
CA PRO A 408 -14.84 -13.31 3.53
C PRO A 408 -13.57 -12.90 2.78
N ASP A 409 -12.81 -13.89 2.32
CA ASP A 409 -11.75 -13.63 1.34
C ASP A 409 -12.35 -12.86 0.16
N ARG A 410 -11.56 -11.95 -0.41
CA ARG A 410 -12.01 -11.20 -1.58
C ARG A 410 -12.34 -12.20 -2.70
N PRO A 411 -13.56 -12.17 -3.27
CA PRO A 411 -13.92 -13.08 -4.35
C PRO A 411 -12.97 -12.89 -5.53
N ILE A 412 -12.50 -13.99 -6.12
CA ILE A 412 -11.73 -13.93 -7.38
C ILE A 412 -12.67 -13.38 -8.46
N PRO A 413 -12.36 -12.22 -9.06
CA PRO A 413 -13.17 -11.66 -10.13
C PRO A 413 -13.29 -12.65 -11.30
N GLY A 414 -14.45 -12.67 -11.97
CA GLY A 414 -14.63 -13.42 -13.21
C GLY A 414 -13.62 -12.95 -14.28
N PRO A 415 -13.35 -13.75 -15.32
CA PRO A 415 -12.39 -13.38 -16.35
C PRO A 415 -12.86 -12.14 -17.14
N SER A 416 -11.91 -11.42 -17.73
CA SER A 416 -12.23 -10.43 -18.77
C SER A 416 -12.83 -11.12 -19.99
N ILE A 417 -13.50 -10.34 -20.83
CA ILE A 417 -13.97 -10.82 -22.14
C ILE A 417 -12.91 -10.44 -23.18
N LEU A 418 -12.32 -11.44 -23.83
CA LEU A 418 -11.33 -11.26 -24.88
C LEU A 418 -11.94 -11.58 -26.25
N THR A 419 -11.75 -10.68 -27.21
CA THR A 419 -12.13 -10.86 -28.61
C THR A 419 -10.96 -10.49 -29.52
N GLU A 420 -10.61 -11.36 -30.47
CA GLU A 420 -9.60 -11.05 -31.47
C GLU A 420 -10.07 -9.95 -32.41
N VAL A 421 -9.16 -9.04 -32.76
CA VAL A 421 -9.37 -8.01 -33.77
C VAL A 421 -8.17 -8.01 -34.73
N SER A 422 -8.32 -7.42 -35.92
CA SER A 422 -7.22 -7.38 -36.90
C SER A 422 -5.98 -6.72 -36.29
N GLY A 423 -4.89 -7.49 -36.14
CA GLY A 423 -3.61 -7.03 -35.59
C GLY A 423 -3.56 -6.81 -34.06
N GLY A 424 -4.56 -7.23 -33.28
CA GLY A 424 -4.56 -7.04 -31.83
C GLY A 424 -5.72 -7.69 -31.08
N VAL A 425 -6.00 -7.23 -29.87
CA VAL A 425 -7.01 -7.81 -28.97
C VAL A 425 -7.95 -6.74 -28.41
N HIS A 426 -9.23 -7.06 -28.30
CA HIS A 426 -10.22 -6.28 -27.55
C HIS A 426 -10.53 -6.98 -26.22
N CYS A 427 -10.29 -6.29 -25.11
CA CYS A 427 -10.47 -6.76 -23.75
C CYS A 427 -11.51 -5.90 -23.01
N THR A 428 -12.61 -6.50 -22.58
CA THR A 428 -13.59 -5.83 -21.74
C THR A 428 -13.37 -6.19 -20.28
N VAL A 429 -13.27 -5.16 -19.42
CA VAL A 429 -13.17 -5.29 -17.96
C VAL A 429 -14.31 -4.54 -17.26
N SER A 430 -14.77 -5.03 -16.12
CA SER A 430 -15.90 -4.45 -15.40
C SER A 430 -15.87 -4.72 -13.89
N GLY A 431 -16.54 -3.85 -13.13
CA GLY A 431 -16.70 -3.99 -11.67
C GLY A 431 -16.03 -2.87 -10.88
N ASP A 432 -15.73 -3.14 -9.62
CA ASP A 432 -14.90 -2.23 -8.82
C ASP A 432 -13.46 -2.17 -9.36
N ALA A 433 -12.68 -1.20 -8.86
CA ALA A 433 -11.35 -0.91 -9.39
C ALA A 433 -10.42 -2.12 -9.31
N TYR A 434 -10.40 -2.83 -8.17
CA TYR A 434 -9.63 -4.05 -8.01
C TYR A 434 -10.05 -5.13 -9.00
N SER A 435 -11.35 -5.34 -9.18
CA SER A 435 -11.89 -6.36 -10.08
C SER A 435 -11.48 -6.12 -11.53
N MET A 436 -11.53 -4.87 -12.00
CA MET A 436 -11.05 -4.50 -13.33
C MET A 436 -9.53 -4.73 -13.47
N GLY A 437 -8.77 -4.33 -12.45
CA GLY A 437 -7.33 -4.56 -12.40
C GLY A 437 -6.98 -6.04 -12.46
N TYR A 438 -7.65 -6.85 -11.64
CA TYR A 438 -7.46 -8.31 -11.60
C TYR A 438 -7.81 -8.96 -12.93
N GLN A 439 -8.96 -8.62 -13.53
CA GLN A 439 -9.37 -9.10 -14.84
C GLN A 439 -8.30 -8.83 -15.91
N ARG A 440 -7.74 -7.61 -15.92
CA ARG A 440 -6.67 -7.24 -16.84
C ARG A 440 -5.37 -7.96 -16.55
N GLY A 441 -4.95 -8.02 -15.29
CA GLY A 441 -3.73 -8.70 -14.86
C GLY A 441 -3.76 -10.19 -15.18
N ALA A 442 -4.92 -10.83 -15.02
CA ALA A 442 -5.11 -12.23 -15.38
C ALA A 442 -5.08 -12.45 -16.89
N ALA A 443 -5.69 -11.54 -17.66
CA ALA A 443 -5.76 -11.65 -19.12
C ALA A 443 -4.39 -11.52 -19.81
N PHE A 444 -3.49 -10.74 -19.21
CA PHE A 444 -2.20 -10.37 -19.81
C PHE A 444 -1.02 -10.70 -18.90
N LYS A 445 -1.15 -11.77 -18.10
CA LYS A 445 -0.18 -12.14 -17.07
C LYS A 445 1.23 -12.30 -17.63
N ASP A 446 1.36 -13.04 -18.72
CA ASP A 446 2.66 -13.34 -19.33
C ASP A 446 3.27 -12.09 -19.96
N GLU A 447 2.48 -11.28 -20.68
CA GLU A 447 2.94 -10.03 -21.28
C GLU A 447 3.38 -9.01 -20.22
N ILE A 448 2.68 -8.93 -19.09
CA ILE A 448 3.06 -8.07 -17.96
C ILE A 448 4.39 -8.54 -17.36
N GLY A 449 4.53 -9.85 -17.09
CA GLY A 449 5.75 -10.43 -16.55
C GLY A 449 6.97 -10.23 -17.46
N ASP A 450 6.80 -10.52 -18.75
CA ASP A 450 7.85 -10.36 -19.77
C ASP A 450 8.24 -8.89 -19.93
N ARG A 451 7.26 -7.97 -19.90
CA ARG A 451 7.54 -6.54 -20.00
C ARG A 451 8.28 -6.04 -18.78
N TYR A 452 7.86 -6.41 -17.57
CA TYR A 452 8.57 -6.08 -16.33
C TYR A 452 10.04 -6.55 -16.40
N ARG A 453 10.25 -7.80 -16.84
CA ARG A 453 11.60 -8.36 -16.97
C ARG A 453 12.44 -7.60 -17.99
N THR A 454 11.95 -7.42 -19.20
CA THR A 454 12.72 -6.81 -20.31
C THR A 454 12.99 -5.33 -20.10
N ARG A 455 12.10 -4.60 -19.41
CA ARG A 455 12.17 -3.14 -19.28
C ARG A 455 12.74 -2.67 -17.95
N ILE A 456 12.65 -3.46 -16.88
CA ILE A 456 13.18 -3.11 -15.56
C ILE A 456 14.33 -4.03 -15.15
N VAL A 457 14.10 -5.33 -15.13
CA VAL A 457 15.05 -6.29 -14.55
C VAL A 457 16.31 -6.45 -15.40
N VAL A 458 16.17 -6.73 -16.70
CA VAL A 458 17.32 -6.96 -17.60
C VAL A 458 18.22 -5.73 -17.70
N PRO A 459 17.72 -4.49 -17.93
CA PRO A 459 18.60 -3.34 -17.97
C PRO A 459 19.27 -3.06 -16.62
N MET A 460 18.62 -3.39 -15.50
CA MET A 460 19.28 -3.31 -14.19
C MET A 460 20.41 -4.34 -14.06
N GLU A 461 20.17 -5.61 -14.43
CA GLU A 461 21.16 -6.68 -14.42
C GLU A 461 22.38 -6.34 -15.31
N GLU A 462 22.14 -5.71 -16.46
CA GLU A 462 23.17 -5.21 -17.39
C GLU A 462 23.87 -3.94 -16.89
N GLY A 463 23.42 -3.37 -15.76
CA GLY A 463 24.01 -2.20 -15.14
C GLY A 463 23.69 -0.89 -15.86
N HIS A 464 22.55 -0.80 -16.52
CA HIS A 464 22.09 0.46 -17.11
C HIS A 464 21.43 1.39 -16.10
N PHE A 465 20.88 0.84 -15.02
CA PHE A 465 20.39 1.62 -13.88
C PHE A 465 21.47 1.66 -12.79
N LYS A 466 22.43 2.59 -12.88
CA LYS A 466 23.49 2.75 -11.87
C LYS A 466 23.19 3.88 -10.89
N PRO A 467 23.01 3.58 -9.59
CA PRO A 467 23.02 4.62 -8.57
C PRO A 467 24.38 5.31 -8.52
N ARG A 468 24.40 6.64 -8.30
CA ARG A 468 25.65 7.41 -8.22
C ARG A 468 26.48 7.17 -6.94
N SER A 469 25.91 6.54 -5.90
CA SER A 469 26.57 6.49 -4.58
C SER A 469 27.68 5.43 -4.49
N ASP A 470 28.76 5.77 -3.78
CA ASP A 470 29.92 4.90 -3.60
C ASP A 470 29.64 3.61 -2.79
N VAL A 471 28.55 3.58 -2.00
CA VAL A 471 28.11 2.40 -1.25
C VAL A 471 27.78 1.22 -2.18
N TRP A 472 27.13 1.48 -3.33
CA TRP A 472 26.77 0.42 -4.28
C TRP A 472 27.98 -0.17 -5.00
N LYS A 473 28.99 0.66 -5.29
CA LYS A 473 30.28 0.18 -5.82
C LYS A 473 30.98 -0.74 -4.83
N TYR A 474 30.92 -0.42 -3.53
CA TYR A 474 31.51 -1.26 -2.48
C TYR A 474 30.78 -2.61 -2.33
N LEU A 475 29.44 -2.61 -2.35
CA LEU A 475 28.64 -3.84 -2.26
C LEU A 475 28.85 -4.76 -3.49
N GLN A 476 28.96 -4.19 -4.69
CA GLN A 476 29.31 -4.96 -5.90
C GLN A 476 30.74 -5.52 -5.84
N ALA A 477 31.71 -4.76 -5.33
CA ALA A 477 33.09 -5.23 -5.14
C ALA A 477 33.19 -6.40 -4.14
N ALA A 478 32.21 -6.55 -3.26
CA ALA A 478 32.11 -7.67 -2.32
C ALA A 478 31.53 -8.96 -2.93
N HIS A 479 31.25 -9.01 -4.24
CA HIS A 479 30.68 -10.17 -4.95
C HIS A 479 29.32 -10.64 -4.40
N LEU A 480 28.53 -9.73 -3.82
CA LEU A 480 27.16 -10.01 -3.37
C LEU A 480 26.19 -9.68 -4.51
N ASP A 481 25.23 -10.57 -4.78
CA ASP A 481 24.09 -10.23 -5.63
C ASP A 481 23.18 -9.25 -4.90
N VAL A 482 23.30 -7.97 -5.27
CA VAL A 482 22.53 -6.85 -4.70
C VAL A 482 21.35 -6.45 -5.57
N SER A 483 21.06 -7.21 -6.61
CA SER A 483 19.97 -6.93 -7.56
C SER A 483 18.62 -6.77 -6.87
N PRO A 484 18.21 -7.63 -5.89
CA PRO A 484 16.95 -7.44 -5.16
C PRO A 484 16.91 -6.13 -4.34
N LEU A 485 18.03 -5.74 -3.75
CA LEU A 485 18.13 -4.49 -2.98
C LEU A 485 18.07 -3.26 -3.88
N LEU A 486 18.66 -3.34 -5.07
CA LEU A 486 18.63 -2.28 -6.07
C LEU A 486 17.22 -2.12 -6.65
N LEU A 487 16.54 -3.23 -7.01
CA LEU A 487 15.14 -3.20 -7.45
C LEU A 487 14.24 -2.55 -6.39
N PHE A 488 14.42 -2.94 -5.12
CA PHE A 488 13.66 -2.33 -4.03
C PHE A 488 13.97 -0.83 -3.88
N ALA A 489 15.24 -0.42 -3.96
CA ALA A 489 15.61 0.99 -3.91
C ALA A 489 15.03 1.81 -5.07
N MET A 490 14.99 1.25 -6.29
CA MET A 490 14.34 1.85 -7.44
C MET A 490 12.83 1.96 -7.24
N ALA A 491 12.19 0.91 -6.73
CA ALA A 491 10.76 0.91 -6.41
C ALA A 491 10.41 2.01 -5.41
N MET A 492 11.16 2.12 -4.31
CA MET A 492 11.00 3.23 -3.36
C MET A 492 11.14 4.59 -4.05
N GLY A 493 12.09 4.73 -4.96
CA GLY A 493 12.32 5.97 -5.72
C GLY A 493 11.12 6.41 -6.56
N VAL A 494 10.25 5.48 -6.99
CA VAL A 494 9.06 5.79 -7.80
C VAL A 494 7.75 5.81 -7.01
N ARG A 495 7.73 5.40 -5.74
CA ARG A 495 6.52 5.51 -4.89
C ARG A 495 5.94 6.93 -4.80
N PRO A 496 6.74 8.02 -4.74
CA PRO A 496 6.22 9.40 -4.81
C PRO A 496 5.27 9.68 -5.98
N LEU A 497 5.44 8.98 -7.09
CA LEU A 497 4.58 9.11 -8.27
C LEU A 497 3.14 8.63 -8.01
N LEU A 498 2.88 7.88 -6.93
CA LEU A 498 1.51 7.52 -6.53
C LEU A 498 0.75 8.71 -5.92
N GLN A 499 1.46 9.75 -5.47
CA GLN A 499 0.82 10.89 -4.82
C GLN A 499 -0.09 11.65 -5.79
N GLY A 500 -1.31 11.93 -5.33
CA GLY A 500 -2.35 12.58 -6.13
C GLY A 500 -3.19 11.62 -6.98
N LEU A 501 -2.85 10.32 -7.02
CA LEU A 501 -3.73 9.29 -7.58
C LEU A 501 -4.82 8.91 -6.58
N SER A 502 -5.96 8.44 -7.09
CA SER A 502 -7.07 8.00 -6.25
C SER A 502 -6.81 6.62 -5.65
N MET A 503 -7.52 6.32 -4.56
CA MET A 503 -7.52 4.97 -3.98
C MET A 503 -8.04 3.91 -4.97
N ASP A 504 -8.96 4.27 -5.86
CA ASP A 504 -9.42 3.37 -6.93
C ASP A 504 -8.28 2.99 -7.87
N THR A 505 -7.43 3.96 -8.27
CA THR A 505 -6.25 3.65 -9.08
C THR A 505 -5.28 2.72 -8.33
N LEU A 506 -5.07 2.94 -7.04
CA LEU A 506 -4.23 2.08 -6.22
C LEU A 506 -4.79 0.65 -6.14
N GLU A 507 -6.11 0.51 -5.98
CA GLU A 507 -6.80 -0.78 -5.94
C GLU A 507 -6.76 -1.50 -7.29
N GLU A 508 -6.93 -0.79 -8.40
CA GLU A 508 -6.80 -1.37 -9.75
C GLU A 508 -5.38 -1.90 -9.99
N LEU A 509 -4.36 -1.14 -9.61
CA LEU A 509 -2.97 -1.58 -9.69
C LEU A 509 -2.71 -2.78 -8.77
N ARG A 510 -3.30 -2.81 -7.57
CA ARG A 510 -3.21 -3.96 -6.67
C ARG A 510 -3.82 -5.22 -7.31
N GLY A 511 -5.04 -5.12 -7.84
CA GLY A 511 -5.69 -6.25 -8.53
C GLY A 511 -4.88 -6.74 -9.72
N MET A 512 -4.33 -5.83 -10.52
CA MET A 512 -3.48 -6.17 -11.66
C MET A 512 -2.19 -6.88 -11.23
N ALA A 513 -1.56 -6.46 -10.13
CA ALA A 513 -0.35 -7.06 -9.61
C ALA A 513 -0.62 -8.47 -9.05
N ASP A 514 -1.68 -8.62 -8.27
CA ASP A 514 -2.09 -9.89 -7.66
C ASP A 514 -2.36 -10.95 -8.75
N ALA A 515 -3.14 -10.58 -9.78
CA ALA A 515 -3.48 -11.50 -10.87
C ALA A 515 -2.28 -11.84 -11.77
N ALA A 516 -1.38 -10.87 -12.00
CA ALA A 516 -0.14 -11.10 -12.73
C ALA A 516 0.88 -11.93 -11.92
N GLY A 517 0.69 -12.07 -10.60
CA GLY A 517 1.63 -12.76 -9.72
C GLY A 517 2.93 -11.97 -9.50
N LEU A 518 2.83 -10.63 -9.46
CA LEU A 518 3.95 -9.72 -9.23
C LEU A 518 3.79 -8.98 -7.90
N PRO A 519 4.89 -8.64 -7.21
CA PRO A 519 4.85 -7.63 -6.16
C PRO A 519 4.24 -6.32 -6.69
N PHE A 520 3.45 -5.63 -5.87
CA PHE A 520 2.87 -4.33 -6.24
C PHE A 520 3.92 -3.35 -6.79
N ASP A 521 5.06 -3.27 -6.11
CA ASP A 521 6.16 -2.38 -6.49
C ASP A 521 6.78 -2.74 -7.86
N ALA A 522 6.79 -4.03 -8.25
CA ALA A 522 7.24 -4.44 -9.58
C ALA A 522 6.32 -3.91 -10.67
N LEU A 523 5.00 -4.11 -10.48
CA LEU A 523 4.01 -3.56 -11.40
C LEU A 523 4.10 -2.03 -11.44
N TRP A 524 4.24 -1.37 -10.29
CA TRP A 524 4.30 0.08 -10.23
C TRP A 524 5.54 0.66 -10.94
N MET A 525 6.71 0.04 -10.78
CA MET A 525 7.89 0.40 -11.57
C MET A 525 7.64 0.26 -13.06
N LEU A 526 6.96 -0.83 -13.47
CA LEU A 526 6.58 -1.01 -14.87
C LEU A 526 5.61 0.08 -15.35
N GLN A 527 4.64 0.50 -14.53
CA GLN A 527 3.78 1.63 -14.87
C GLN A 527 4.53 2.96 -15.00
N CYS A 528 5.65 3.11 -14.28
CA CYS A 528 6.49 4.30 -14.29
C CYS A 528 7.62 4.26 -15.33
N ALA A 529 7.69 3.20 -16.14
CA ALA A 529 8.65 2.95 -17.20
C ALA A 529 8.99 4.20 -18.04
N SER A 530 7.97 4.92 -18.53
CA SER A 530 8.12 6.09 -19.40
C SER A 530 8.84 7.26 -18.70
N ILE A 531 8.61 7.44 -17.39
CA ILE A 531 9.28 8.45 -16.58
C ILE A 531 10.70 8.01 -16.22
N ILE A 532 10.88 6.75 -15.82
CA ILE A 532 12.19 6.18 -15.47
C ILE A 532 13.14 6.32 -16.65
N GLY A 533 12.71 5.92 -17.85
CA GLY A 533 13.56 5.99 -19.04
C GLY A 533 13.78 7.37 -19.62
N ALA A 534 12.93 8.35 -19.28
CA ALA A 534 13.14 9.74 -19.64
C ALA A 534 14.22 10.42 -18.77
N GLN A 535 14.65 9.80 -17.67
CA GLN A 535 15.67 10.38 -16.81
C GLN A 535 17.04 10.35 -17.49
N PRO A 536 17.87 11.41 -17.39
CA PRO A 536 19.20 11.47 -18.02
C PRO A 536 20.17 10.37 -17.58
N THR A 537 19.88 9.71 -16.47
CA THR A 537 20.70 8.61 -15.91
C THR A 537 20.25 7.23 -16.37
N ALA A 538 19.17 7.12 -17.14
CA ALA A 538 18.78 5.90 -17.83
C ALA A 538 19.31 5.98 -19.28
N ASP A 539 19.99 4.95 -19.80
CA ASP A 539 20.61 5.01 -21.15
C ASP A 539 19.59 4.93 -22.32
N GLY A 540 18.46 5.64 -22.24
CA GLY A 540 17.52 5.77 -23.36
C GLY A 540 16.68 4.53 -23.67
N PHE A 541 16.56 3.58 -22.73
CA PHE A 541 15.74 2.36 -22.86
C PHE A 541 14.26 2.60 -23.16
N TYR A 542 13.75 3.79 -22.82
CA TYR A 542 12.39 4.21 -23.12
C TYR A 542 12.45 5.53 -23.86
N ARG A 543 12.82 5.49 -25.15
CA ARG A 543 12.48 6.61 -26.02
C ARG A 543 10.98 6.63 -26.17
N ALA A 544 10.39 7.74 -25.77
CA ALA A 544 8.99 7.96 -26.00
C ALA A 544 8.79 8.17 -27.50
N PRO A 545 7.72 7.60 -28.07
CA PRO A 545 7.50 7.70 -29.49
C PRO A 545 7.13 9.11 -29.93
N LEU A 546 7.42 9.40 -31.19
CA LEU A 546 6.76 10.48 -31.91
C LEU A 546 5.28 10.07 -32.16
N CYS A 547 4.33 10.97 -32.04
CA CYS A 547 2.92 10.67 -32.34
C CYS A 547 2.40 11.59 -33.43
N THR A 548 1.21 11.29 -33.95
CA THR A 548 0.46 12.24 -34.79
C THR A 548 -0.93 12.36 -34.20
N MET A 549 -1.42 13.56 -33.88
CA MET A 549 -2.82 13.74 -33.48
C MET A 549 -3.43 15.02 -34.05
N PHE A 550 -4.70 15.02 -34.42
CA PHE A 550 -5.40 16.21 -34.89
C PHE A 550 -6.91 16.10 -34.69
N ALA A 551 -7.61 17.24 -34.69
CA ALA A 551 -9.06 17.31 -34.56
C ALA A 551 -9.68 18.22 -35.63
N ALA A 552 -10.90 17.88 -36.04
CA ALA A 552 -11.78 18.73 -36.83
C ALA A 552 -13.04 19.05 -36.01
N ILE A 553 -13.49 20.31 -36.05
CA ILE A 553 -14.65 20.79 -35.30
C ILE A 553 -15.65 21.55 -36.19
N GLY A 554 -16.92 21.55 -35.81
CA GLY A 554 -18.00 22.26 -36.49
C GLY A 554 -18.13 21.87 -37.97
N GLU A 555 -18.22 22.88 -38.85
CA GLU A 555 -18.37 22.66 -40.31
C GLU A 555 -17.28 21.76 -40.90
N ARG A 556 -16.05 21.80 -40.35
CA ARG A 556 -14.94 20.95 -40.80
C ARG A 556 -15.15 19.48 -40.46
N ALA A 557 -15.88 19.17 -39.37
CA ALA A 557 -16.24 17.81 -38.97
C ALA A 557 -17.53 17.31 -39.63
N GLY A 558 -18.29 18.19 -40.28
CA GLY A 558 -19.59 17.86 -40.87
C GLY A 558 -20.59 17.40 -39.80
N ALA A 559 -21.37 16.36 -40.10
CA ALA A 559 -22.45 15.88 -39.23
C ALA A 559 -21.97 15.33 -37.87
N SER A 560 -20.69 14.98 -37.73
CA SER A 560 -20.13 14.49 -36.48
C SER A 560 -19.86 15.62 -35.47
N GLU A 561 -19.87 16.90 -35.88
CA GLU A 561 -19.56 18.11 -35.08
C GLU A 561 -18.16 18.17 -34.45
N LEU A 562 -17.56 17.03 -34.11
CA LEU A 562 -16.24 16.84 -33.56
C LEU A 562 -15.70 15.48 -34.03
N LEU A 563 -14.49 15.47 -34.58
CA LEU A 563 -13.74 14.25 -34.87
C LEU A 563 -12.30 14.42 -34.41
N VAL A 564 -11.71 13.36 -33.86
CA VAL A 564 -10.30 13.34 -33.43
C VAL A 564 -9.61 12.15 -34.06
N ALA A 565 -8.41 12.36 -34.57
CA ALA A 565 -7.58 11.35 -35.23
C ALA A 565 -6.21 11.27 -34.54
N ARG A 566 -5.68 10.05 -34.40
CA ARG A 566 -4.37 9.82 -33.79
C ARG A 566 -3.66 8.58 -34.35
N ASN A 567 -2.37 8.72 -34.63
CA ASN A 567 -1.41 7.62 -34.63
C ASN A 567 -0.55 7.66 -33.34
N LEU A 568 -0.33 6.50 -32.75
CA LEU A 568 0.68 6.28 -31.72
C LEU A 568 1.80 5.44 -32.33
N ASP A 569 2.99 6.02 -32.45
CA ASP A 569 4.18 5.25 -32.78
C ASP A 569 4.72 4.61 -31.48
N TRP A 570 5.49 3.54 -31.59
CA TRP A 570 6.15 2.87 -30.47
C TRP A 570 7.30 2.04 -31.04
N ASP A 571 8.52 2.27 -30.55
CA ASP A 571 9.71 1.62 -31.11
C ASP A 571 9.68 0.10 -30.91
N ASP A 572 9.11 -0.38 -29.80
CA ASP A 572 9.05 -1.80 -29.50
C ASP A 572 7.93 -2.52 -30.28
N PRO A 573 8.16 -3.75 -30.74
CA PRO A 573 7.11 -4.60 -31.28
C PRO A 573 6.25 -5.14 -30.13
N GLU A 574 5.21 -4.40 -29.77
CA GLU A 574 4.26 -4.79 -28.74
C GLU A 574 2.85 -4.89 -29.32
N THR A 575 2.11 -5.93 -28.95
CA THR A 575 0.71 -6.09 -29.32
C THR A 575 -0.12 -4.97 -28.70
N ALA A 576 -0.81 -4.20 -29.52
CA ALA A 576 -1.74 -3.19 -29.05
C ALA A 576 -3.07 -3.84 -28.60
N VAL A 577 -3.70 -3.22 -27.61
CA VAL A 577 -4.95 -3.69 -27.03
C VAL A 577 -5.97 -2.56 -26.98
N ILE A 578 -7.22 -2.89 -27.30
CA ILE A 578 -8.38 -2.08 -26.97
C ILE A 578 -8.89 -2.56 -25.61
N VAL A 579 -8.92 -1.69 -24.61
CA VAL A 579 -9.52 -2.01 -23.30
C VAL A 579 -10.81 -1.21 -23.14
N GLU A 580 -11.94 -1.91 -23.10
CA GLU A 580 -13.24 -1.35 -22.74
C GLU A 580 -13.46 -1.53 -21.23
N ALA A 581 -13.42 -0.43 -20.49
CA ALA A 581 -13.59 -0.42 -19.03
C ALA A 581 -15.01 0.02 -18.64
N LYS A 582 -15.67 -0.79 -17.82
CA LYS A 582 -17.00 -0.56 -17.26
C LYS A 582 -16.92 -0.48 -15.73
N PRO A 583 -16.43 0.65 -15.19
CA PRO A 583 -16.25 0.80 -13.75
C PRO A 583 -17.60 0.87 -13.03
N ALA A 584 -17.64 0.40 -11.79
CA ALA A 584 -18.81 0.52 -10.91
C ALA A 584 -19.16 1.97 -10.56
N SER A 585 -18.21 2.90 -10.71
CA SER A 585 -18.42 4.34 -10.51
C SER A 585 -17.64 5.18 -11.53
N GLY A 586 -18.17 6.36 -11.85
CA GLY A 586 -17.66 7.20 -12.94
C GLY A 586 -18.16 6.75 -14.32
N HIS A 587 -17.48 7.22 -15.36
CA HIS A 587 -17.82 6.96 -16.75
C HIS A 587 -17.19 5.68 -17.27
N ALA A 588 -17.94 4.90 -18.05
CA ALA A 588 -17.36 3.87 -18.91
C ALA A 588 -16.46 4.53 -19.95
N PHE A 589 -15.36 3.85 -20.31
CA PHE A 589 -14.41 4.37 -21.27
C PHE A 589 -13.73 3.27 -22.07
N VAL A 590 -13.24 3.63 -23.25
CA VAL A 590 -12.35 2.81 -24.06
C VAL A 590 -11.00 3.47 -24.09
N GLN A 591 -9.96 2.67 -23.87
CA GLN A 591 -8.56 3.07 -24.06
C GLN A 591 -7.87 2.17 -25.07
N ILE A 592 -6.97 2.74 -25.85
CA ILE A 592 -6.13 2.02 -26.81
C ILE A 592 -4.70 2.17 -26.30
N GLY A 593 -4.08 1.04 -26.01
CA GLY A 593 -2.82 1.00 -25.26
C GLY A 593 -2.13 -0.35 -25.43
N PHE A 594 -1.41 -0.75 -24.38
CA PHE A 594 -0.68 -2.01 -24.32
C PHE A 594 -1.17 -2.86 -23.16
N PRO A 595 -1.07 -4.21 -23.24
CA PRO A 595 -1.51 -5.13 -22.20
C PRO A 595 -1.10 -4.71 -20.78
N TRP A 596 0.15 -4.27 -20.63
CA TRP A 596 0.77 -3.96 -19.34
C TRP A 596 0.43 -2.59 -18.75
N ASN A 597 -0.09 -1.62 -19.51
CA ASN A 597 -0.22 -0.23 -19.05
C ASN A 597 -1.63 0.08 -18.52
N ALA A 598 -1.78 0.29 -17.21
CA ALA A 598 -3.07 0.61 -16.60
C ALA A 598 -3.53 2.07 -16.84
N GLY A 599 -2.59 2.97 -17.16
CA GLY A 599 -2.89 4.35 -17.53
C GLY A 599 -3.43 4.51 -18.95
N VAL A 600 -3.79 5.74 -19.33
CA VAL A 600 -4.35 6.08 -20.64
C VAL A 600 -3.36 6.91 -21.44
N PHE A 601 -2.93 6.39 -22.60
CA PHE A 601 -2.32 7.22 -23.64
C PHE A 601 -3.39 7.84 -24.54
N THR A 602 -4.31 7.01 -25.03
CA THR A 602 -5.34 7.30 -26.05
C THR A 602 -6.68 6.77 -25.54
N GLY A 603 -7.69 7.62 -25.35
CA GLY A 603 -8.98 7.12 -24.87
C GLY A 603 -10.16 8.07 -25.04
N MET A 604 -11.36 7.51 -24.95
CA MET A 604 -12.63 8.22 -24.96
C MET A 604 -13.61 7.62 -23.95
N ASN A 605 -14.35 8.47 -23.23
CA ASN A 605 -15.40 8.04 -22.30
C ASN A 605 -16.81 8.11 -22.91
N GLU A 606 -17.80 7.54 -22.22
CA GLU A 606 -19.20 7.50 -22.67
C GLU A 606 -19.85 8.89 -22.83
N ALA A 607 -19.30 9.92 -22.18
CA ALA A 607 -19.76 11.31 -22.29
C ALA A 607 -19.25 12.01 -23.58
N GLY A 608 -18.30 11.39 -24.28
CA GLY A 608 -17.65 11.93 -25.48
C GLY A 608 -16.43 12.79 -25.19
N LEU A 609 -15.82 12.67 -24.01
CA LEU A 609 -14.51 13.27 -23.71
C LEU A 609 -13.41 12.37 -24.28
N VAL A 610 -12.54 12.95 -25.11
CA VAL A 610 -11.37 12.31 -25.72
C VAL A 610 -10.11 12.92 -25.14
N LEU A 611 -9.16 12.07 -24.76
CA LEU A 611 -7.84 12.47 -24.28
C LEU A 611 -6.75 11.70 -25.04
N CYS A 612 -5.72 12.44 -25.47
CA CYS A 612 -4.55 11.89 -26.14
C CYS A 612 -3.27 12.57 -25.65
N ALA A 613 -2.31 11.82 -25.11
CA ALA A 613 -0.97 12.32 -24.77
C ALA A 613 0.06 12.01 -25.86
N GLU A 614 0.88 13.00 -26.21
CA GLU A 614 2.05 12.90 -27.09
C GLU A 614 3.28 13.41 -26.33
N ARG A 615 4.40 12.68 -26.42
CA ARG A 615 5.66 13.15 -25.84
C ARG A 615 6.35 14.09 -26.82
N VAL A 616 6.81 15.22 -26.30
CA VAL A 616 7.59 16.23 -27.02
C VAL A 616 8.84 16.52 -26.18
N GLU A 617 9.97 15.86 -26.49
CA GLU A 617 11.17 15.86 -25.65
C GLU A 617 11.74 17.27 -25.42
N SER A 618 11.65 18.10 -26.45
CA SER A 618 12.05 19.51 -26.42
C SER A 618 11.29 20.37 -25.38
N LEU A 619 10.12 19.94 -24.90
CA LEU A 619 9.38 20.64 -23.83
C LEU A 619 9.90 20.32 -22.42
N GLY A 620 10.78 19.33 -22.29
CA GLY A 620 11.45 18.97 -21.04
C GLY A 620 11.28 17.52 -20.65
N ILE A 621 11.79 17.22 -19.45
CA ILE A 621 11.80 15.88 -18.86
C ILE A 621 10.71 15.82 -17.79
N PRO A 622 9.86 14.77 -17.77
CA PRO A 622 8.89 14.54 -16.70
C PRO A 622 9.60 14.41 -15.36
N THR A 623 8.99 14.98 -14.34
CA THR A 623 9.55 14.96 -12.99
C THR A 623 9.24 13.63 -12.31
N ILE A 624 10.09 13.25 -11.34
CA ILE A 624 9.93 12.01 -10.55
C ILE A 624 9.09 12.21 -9.27
N ASP A 625 8.38 13.34 -9.16
CA ASP A 625 7.69 13.78 -7.95
C ASP A 625 6.17 13.98 -8.14
N ALA A 626 5.61 13.56 -9.28
CA ALA A 626 4.18 13.68 -9.57
C ALA A 626 3.65 12.51 -10.40
N ALA A 627 2.35 12.27 -10.30
CA ALA A 627 1.64 11.23 -11.06
C ALA A 627 2.01 11.22 -12.56
N PRO A 628 2.25 10.04 -13.16
CA PRO A 628 2.48 9.93 -14.59
C PRO A 628 1.28 10.44 -15.39
N VAL A 629 1.55 11.06 -16.55
CA VAL A 629 0.52 11.67 -17.40
C VAL A 629 -0.58 10.68 -17.73
N GLU A 630 -0.20 9.41 -17.95
CA GLU A 630 -1.10 8.32 -18.29
C GLU A 630 -2.16 8.09 -17.21
N PHE A 631 -1.78 8.19 -15.93
CA PHE A 631 -2.71 8.04 -14.81
C PHE A 631 -3.52 9.30 -14.53
N VAL A 632 -2.95 10.49 -14.78
CA VAL A 632 -3.74 11.74 -14.75
C VAL A 632 -4.83 11.71 -15.81
N LEU A 633 -4.49 11.29 -17.05
CA LEU A 633 -5.47 11.15 -18.13
C LEU A 633 -6.52 10.10 -17.80
N ARG A 634 -6.12 8.93 -17.27
CA ARG A 634 -7.06 7.90 -16.83
C ARG A 634 -8.06 8.42 -15.81
N GLU A 635 -7.59 9.12 -14.78
CA GLU A 635 -8.43 9.69 -13.72
C GLU A 635 -9.40 10.76 -14.24
N ILE A 636 -9.00 11.54 -15.25
CA ILE A 636 -9.86 12.53 -15.88
C ILE A 636 -10.89 11.84 -16.77
N LEU A 637 -10.47 10.86 -17.57
CA LEU A 637 -11.33 10.13 -18.49
C LEU A 637 -12.48 9.42 -17.76
N GLN A 638 -12.22 8.86 -16.58
CA GLN A 638 -13.25 8.20 -15.78
C GLN A 638 -14.14 9.20 -15.00
N LYS A 639 -13.65 10.36 -14.60
CA LYS A 639 -14.37 11.26 -13.66
C LYS A 639 -15.03 12.47 -14.30
N GLU A 640 -14.46 13.01 -15.37
CA GLU A 640 -14.94 14.26 -15.97
C GLU A 640 -15.92 13.98 -17.12
N GLU A 641 -16.99 14.77 -17.17
CA GLU A 641 -18.05 14.64 -18.18
C GLU A 641 -17.77 15.46 -19.44
N ASN A 642 -17.06 16.59 -19.30
CA ASN A 642 -16.97 17.62 -20.33
C ASN A 642 -15.56 18.19 -20.50
N LEU A 643 -15.35 18.90 -21.62
CA LEU A 643 -14.05 19.43 -22.01
C LEU A 643 -13.57 20.49 -21.02
N SER A 644 -14.43 21.41 -20.60
CA SER A 644 -14.05 22.49 -19.69
C SER A 644 -13.53 21.96 -18.35
N ALA A 645 -14.17 20.95 -17.78
CA ALA A 645 -13.71 20.31 -16.54
C ALA A 645 -12.36 19.59 -16.73
N ALA A 646 -12.22 18.84 -17.82
CA ALA A 646 -10.96 18.14 -18.15
C ALA A 646 -9.79 19.12 -18.32
N VAL A 647 -9.99 20.22 -19.07
CA VAL A 647 -8.97 21.26 -19.28
C VAL A 647 -8.61 21.95 -17.97
N SER A 648 -9.60 22.33 -17.16
CA SER A 648 -9.34 22.96 -15.86
C SER A 648 -8.50 22.06 -14.95
N ARG A 649 -8.77 20.76 -14.95
CA ARG A 649 -8.02 19.79 -14.15
C ARG A 649 -6.60 19.61 -14.68
N LEU A 650 -6.42 19.43 -16.00
CA LEU A 650 -5.11 19.31 -16.64
C LEU A 650 -4.21 20.52 -16.41
N GLN A 651 -4.76 21.73 -16.51
CA GLN A 651 -4.00 22.97 -16.27
C GLN A 651 -3.47 23.07 -14.83
N GLY A 652 -4.06 22.35 -13.87
CA GLY A 652 -3.56 22.25 -12.50
C GLY A 652 -2.28 21.42 -12.35
N TYR A 653 -1.90 20.62 -13.34
CA TYR A 653 -0.74 19.73 -13.28
C TYR A 653 0.50 20.31 -13.98
N ALA A 654 1.14 21.31 -13.35
CA ALA A 654 2.37 21.90 -13.86
C ALA A 654 3.58 20.93 -13.93
N THR A 655 3.45 19.73 -13.36
CA THR A 655 4.49 18.69 -13.28
C THR A 655 4.53 17.77 -14.50
N LEU A 656 3.52 17.79 -15.38
CA LEU A 656 3.43 16.94 -16.59
C LEU A 656 4.36 17.38 -17.74
N ARG A 657 5.57 17.84 -17.43
CA ARG A 657 6.50 18.39 -18.41
C ARG A 657 6.84 17.42 -19.53
N GLY A 658 7.06 17.95 -20.72
CA GLY A 658 7.48 17.16 -21.87
C GLY A 658 6.33 16.59 -22.69
N TYR A 659 5.08 16.98 -22.44
CA TYR A 659 3.90 16.42 -23.10
C TYR A 659 3.03 17.48 -23.78
N HIS A 660 2.44 17.09 -24.90
CA HIS A 660 1.21 17.67 -25.42
C HIS A 660 0.04 16.77 -25.05
N VAL A 661 -1.05 17.35 -24.57
CA VAL A 661 -2.31 16.63 -24.35
C VAL A 661 -3.40 17.25 -25.21
N LEU A 662 -3.86 16.51 -26.22
CA LEU A 662 -5.08 16.87 -26.95
C LEU A 662 -6.28 16.42 -26.12
N ALA A 663 -7.12 17.38 -25.73
CA ALA A 663 -8.40 17.17 -25.09
C ALA A 663 -9.51 17.64 -26.02
N ALA A 664 -10.53 16.82 -26.24
CA ALA A 664 -11.68 17.17 -27.04
C ALA A 664 -12.96 16.65 -26.40
N GLY A 665 -14.06 17.37 -26.58
CA GLY A 665 -15.33 16.96 -26.01
C GLY A 665 -16.37 18.02 -26.22
N PHE A 666 -17.40 17.97 -25.38
CA PHE A 666 -18.56 18.85 -25.53
C PHE A 666 -18.82 19.63 -24.26
N ASP A 667 -19.12 20.92 -24.42
CA ASP A 667 -19.56 21.78 -23.34
C ASP A 667 -21.00 22.28 -23.61
N MET A 668 -21.71 22.60 -22.52
CA MET A 668 -23.00 23.26 -22.58
C MET A 668 -22.79 24.77 -22.72
N LYS A 669 -23.17 25.37 -23.85
CA LYS A 669 -23.18 26.83 -23.94
C LYS A 669 -24.35 27.41 -23.15
N SER A 670 -24.04 28.37 -22.27
CA SER A 670 -25.07 29.29 -21.77
C SER A 670 -25.63 30.08 -22.97
N PRO A 671 -26.94 30.34 -23.03
CA PRO A 671 -27.51 31.17 -24.09
C PRO A 671 -26.83 32.55 -24.07
N PRO A 672 -26.63 33.19 -25.23
CA PRO A 672 -26.05 34.52 -25.28
C PRO A 672 -26.88 35.48 -24.42
N PRO A 673 -26.25 36.44 -23.71
CA PRO A 673 -27.00 37.46 -22.98
C PRO A 673 -27.89 38.24 -23.95
N GLU A 674 -29.17 38.44 -23.61
CA GLU A 674 -30.11 39.20 -24.43
C GLU A 674 -29.52 40.59 -24.72
N GLU A 675 -29.30 40.89 -26.01
CA GLU A 675 -28.96 42.24 -26.44
C GLU A 675 -30.12 43.18 -26.08
N ASN A 676 -29.86 44.17 -25.23
CA ASN A 676 -30.78 45.26 -24.98
C ASN A 676 -30.93 46.10 -26.27
N GLU A 677 -31.93 45.77 -27.10
CA GLU A 677 -32.39 46.64 -28.17
C GLU A 677 -32.92 47.96 -27.58
N LYS A 678 -32.15 49.04 -27.75
CA LYS A 678 -32.64 50.40 -27.59
C LYS A 678 -33.62 50.74 -28.71
N GLU A 679 -34.85 51.04 -28.30
CA GLU A 679 -35.81 51.97 -28.90
C GLU A 679 -35.95 52.00 -30.44
N ALA A 680 -36.96 51.30 -30.95
CA ALA A 680 -37.71 51.76 -32.12
C ALA A 680 -39.22 51.59 -31.88
N LYS A 681 -39.95 52.69 -32.09
CA LYS A 681 -41.37 52.90 -31.77
C LYS A 681 -42.31 51.93 -32.51
N GLY A 682 -43.24 51.37 -31.74
CA GLY A 682 -44.64 51.19 -32.15
C GLY A 682 -45.02 49.91 -32.90
N ARG A 683 -45.42 48.87 -32.16
CA ARG A 683 -46.69 48.12 -32.28
C ARG A 683 -46.62 46.82 -31.48
N THR A 684 -47.58 46.65 -30.58
CA THR A 684 -47.78 45.49 -29.73
C THR A 684 -48.09 44.23 -30.56
N ARG A 685 -47.15 43.27 -30.60
CA ARG A 685 -47.45 41.85 -30.85
C ARG A 685 -46.72 41.03 -29.79
N LYS A 686 -47.48 40.31 -28.95
CA LYS A 686 -46.96 39.26 -28.06
C LYS A 686 -46.24 38.21 -28.92
N ARG A 687 -44.91 38.19 -28.88
CA ARG A 687 -44.10 37.03 -29.28
C ARG A 687 -43.72 36.29 -28.01
N THR A 688 -44.24 35.09 -27.85
CA THR A 688 -43.76 34.09 -26.90
C THR A 688 -42.28 33.85 -27.18
N SER A 689 -41.40 34.26 -26.26
CA SER A 689 -39.98 33.93 -26.29
C SER A 689 -39.83 32.42 -26.02
N LEU A 690 -39.71 31.63 -27.08
CA LEU A 690 -39.18 30.27 -26.98
C LEU A 690 -37.77 30.38 -26.41
N ARG A 691 -37.56 29.93 -25.17
CA ARG A 691 -36.21 29.67 -24.64
C ARG A 691 -35.56 28.65 -25.57
N ILE A 692 -34.53 29.08 -26.31
CA ILE A 692 -33.69 28.19 -27.10
C ILE A 692 -33.00 27.25 -26.09
N PRO A 693 -33.11 25.92 -26.24
CA PRO A 693 -32.40 24.98 -25.38
C PRO A 693 -30.90 25.23 -25.46
N ALA A 694 -30.17 25.06 -24.35
CA ALA A 694 -28.72 25.09 -24.36
C ALA A 694 -28.20 24.06 -25.38
N GLN A 695 -27.39 24.51 -26.35
CA GLN A 695 -26.83 23.66 -27.39
C GLN A 695 -25.49 23.09 -26.92
N LYS A 696 -25.35 21.77 -26.98
CA LYS A 696 -24.10 21.05 -26.74
C LYS A 696 -23.17 21.29 -27.93
N THR A 697 -22.03 21.96 -27.73
CA THR A 697 -21.08 22.28 -28.81
C THR A 697 -19.77 21.54 -28.62
N GLY A 698 -19.29 20.88 -29.68
CA GLY A 698 -18.00 20.21 -29.69
C GLY A 698 -16.85 21.21 -29.82
N ASP A 699 -15.79 21.00 -29.05
CA ASP A 699 -14.55 21.78 -29.15
C ASP A 699 -13.34 20.88 -28.81
N ALA A 700 -12.14 21.38 -29.07
CA ALA A 700 -10.89 20.70 -28.76
C ALA A 700 -9.80 21.71 -28.38
N CYS A 701 -8.77 21.25 -27.65
CA CYS A 701 -7.56 22.03 -27.42
C CYS A 701 -6.35 21.12 -27.25
N VAL A 702 -5.16 21.65 -27.51
CA VAL A 702 -3.89 21.04 -27.10
C VAL A 702 -3.35 21.81 -25.91
N ILE A 703 -3.04 21.10 -24.83
CA ILE A 703 -2.39 21.64 -23.64
C ILE A 703 -0.91 21.26 -23.73
N GLU A 704 -0.05 22.27 -23.75
CA GLU A 704 1.39 22.12 -23.96
C GLU A 704 2.12 22.30 -22.63
N PHE A 705 2.66 21.21 -22.09
CA PHE A 705 3.34 21.18 -20.79
C PHE A 705 4.84 21.43 -20.94
N GLY A 706 5.21 22.68 -21.26
CA GLY A 706 6.59 23.13 -21.30
C GLY A 706 7.03 23.84 -20.01
N ALA A 707 7.95 24.81 -20.13
CA ALA A 707 8.31 25.70 -19.02
C ALA A 707 7.12 26.53 -18.49
N ARG A 708 6.11 26.74 -19.34
CA ARG A 708 4.79 27.29 -19.02
C ARG A 708 3.74 26.39 -19.64
N VAL A 709 2.59 26.27 -18.99
CA VAL A 709 1.44 25.54 -19.55
C VAL A 709 0.72 26.48 -20.52
N ASN A 710 0.68 26.10 -21.79
CA ASN A 710 -0.06 26.84 -22.82
C ASN A 710 -1.27 26.02 -23.28
N VAL A 711 -2.33 26.70 -23.73
CA VAL A 711 -3.51 26.05 -24.31
C VAL A 711 -3.71 26.59 -25.71
N ARG A 712 -3.56 25.72 -26.71
CA ARG A 712 -3.79 26.03 -28.12
C ARG A 712 -5.17 25.56 -28.54
N ARG A 713 -5.89 26.46 -29.20
CA ARG A 713 -7.26 26.25 -29.68
C ARG A 713 -7.26 26.03 -31.21
N PRO A 714 -8.34 25.48 -31.78
CA PRO A 714 -8.42 25.19 -33.20
C PRO A 714 -8.37 26.49 -34.03
N ASP A 715 -7.70 26.46 -35.18
CA ASP A 715 -7.75 27.53 -36.18
C ASP A 715 -8.62 27.08 -37.35
N LYS A 716 -9.62 27.90 -37.71
CA LYS A 716 -10.60 27.62 -38.79
C LYS A 716 -11.20 26.20 -38.71
N GLY A 717 -11.43 25.72 -37.50
CA GLY A 717 -12.04 24.43 -37.21
C GLY A 717 -11.10 23.22 -37.33
N ILE A 718 -9.79 23.43 -37.42
CA ILE A 718 -8.77 22.37 -37.41
C ILE A 718 -7.78 22.62 -36.26
N LEU A 719 -7.39 21.55 -35.57
CA LEU A 719 -6.39 21.59 -34.51
C LEU A 719 -5.37 20.48 -34.73
N LEU A 720 -4.11 20.82 -34.91
CA LEU A 720 -3.00 19.87 -34.99
C LEU A 720 -2.39 19.63 -33.60
N GLY A 721 -1.85 18.44 -33.34
CA GLY A 721 -1.17 18.06 -32.10
C GLY A 721 0.09 18.90 -31.84
N VAL A 722 0.86 19.14 -32.90
CA VAL A 722 1.97 20.10 -32.92
C VAL A 722 1.73 21.10 -34.06
N ASP A 723 2.03 22.38 -33.82
CA ASP A 723 2.04 23.38 -34.89
C ASP A 723 3.34 23.24 -35.71
N PRO A 724 3.28 22.88 -37.01
CA PRO A 724 4.47 22.69 -37.83
C PRO A 724 5.29 23.97 -38.01
N ALA A 725 4.70 25.16 -37.84
CA ALA A 725 5.44 26.43 -37.93
C ALA A 725 6.33 26.68 -36.71
N SER A 726 5.96 26.14 -35.54
CA SER A 726 6.71 26.29 -34.29
C SER A 726 7.33 25.00 -33.78
N ALA A 727 7.17 23.88 -34.48
CA ALA A 727 7.68 22.59 -34.08
C ALA A 727 9.22 22.62 -33.97
N PRO A 728 9.78 22.29 -32.79
CA PRO A 728 11.22 22.33 -32.56
C PRO A 728 11.95 21.17 -33.26
N GLU A 729 11.31 20.01 -33.37
CA GLU A 729 11.87 18.81 -33.96
C GLU A 729 11.58 18.74 -35.48
N GLU A 730 12.58 18.30 -36.25
CA GLU A 730 12.47 18.25 -37.72
C GLU A 730 11.42 17.23 -38.18
N ASN A 731 11.35 16.08 -37.52
CA ASN A 731 10.37 15.05 -37.82
C ASN A 731 8.94 15.58 -37.63
N ASP A 732 8.69 16.34 -36.56
CA ASP A 732 7.37 16.94 -36.29
C ASP A 732 7.00 18.00 -37.33
N ARG A 733 7.95 18.84 -37.75
CA ARG A 733 7.72 19.83 -38.83
C ARG A 733 7.27 19.15 -40.12
N ILE A 734 7.96 18.08 -40.52
CA ILE A 734 7.65 17.32 -41.74
C ILE A 734 6.29 16.64 -41.60
N ARG A 735 6.09 15.88 -40.51
CA ARG A 735 4.88 15.11 -40.24
C ARG A 735 3.63 15.98 -40.18
N TYR A 736 3.62 16.99 -39.31
CA TYR A 736 2.45 17.86 -39.14
C TYR A 736 2.27 18.82 -40.32
N GLY A 737 3.35 19.17 -41.03
CA GLY A 737 3.27 19.87 -42.32
C GLY A 737 2.50 19.05 -43.36
N ARG A 738 2.82 17.75 -43.46
CA ARG A 738 2.12 16.82 -44.35
C ARG A 738 0.64 16.66 -43.99
N VAL A 739 0.31 16.57 -42.69
CA VAL A 739 -1.10 16.55 -42.22
C VAL A 739 -1.81 17.83 -42.66
N ALA A 740 -1.20 19.01 -42.47
CA ALA A 740 -1.78 20.29 -42.86
C ALA A 740 -2.04 20.36 -44.37
N GLU A 741 -1.10 19.90 -45.20
CA GLU A 741 -1.24 19.83 -46.66
C GLU A 741 -2.43 18.96 -47.09
N LEU A 742 -2.56 17.77 -46.50
CA LEU A 742 -3.63 16.81 -46.82
C LEU A 742 -5.01 17.32 -46.37
N ILE A 743 -5.08 18.17 -45.34
CA ILE A 743 -6.30 18.80 -44.84
C ILE A 743 -6.67 20.05 -45.66
N ALA A 744 -5.69 20.81 -46.13
CA ALA A 744 -5.91 22.09 -46.82
C ALA A 744 -6.76 21.97 -48.09
N GLY A 745 -6.72 20.81 -48.76
CA GLY A 745 -7.51 20.50 -49.95
C GLY A 745 -8.96 20.07 -49.68
N GLU A 746 -9.35 19.87 -48.41
CA GLU A 746 -10.66 19.32 -48.04
C GLU A 746 -11.54 20.38 -47.41
N HIS A 747 -12.84 20.41 -47.75
CA HIS A 747 -13.81 21.27 -47.05
C HIS A 747 -14.32 20.63 -45.75
N ILE A 748 -14.61 19.32 -45.79
CA ILE A 748 -15.02 18.50 -44.64
C ILE A 748 -14.02 17.36 -44.48
N VAL A 749 -13.46 17.21 -43.28
CA VAL A 749 -12.53 16.14 -42.90
C VAL A 749 -13.30 15.08 -42.12
N GLY A 750 -14.11 14.29 -42.83
CA GLY A 750 -14.88 13.20 -42.22
C GLY A 750 -14.01 12.01 -41.76
N ALA A 751 -14.60 11.08 -41.01
CA ALA A 751 -13.88 9.93 -40.45
C ALA A 751 -13.12 9.11 -41.51
N GLY A 752 -13.71 8.88 -42.69
CA GLY A 752 -13.03 8.19 -43.79
C GLY A 752 -11.75 8.90 -44.26
N LYS A 753 -11.80 10.24 -44.39
CA LYS A 753 -10.62 11.03 -44.78
C LYS A 753 -9.55 11.02 -43.68
N MET A 754 -9.95 11.08 -42.41
CA MET A 754 -9.01 10.96 -41.29
C MET A 754 -8.26 9.62 -41.32
N LYS A 755 -8.96 8.51 -41.57
CA LYS A 755 -8.34 7.18 -41.74
C LYS A 755 -7.31 7.18 -42.87
N THR A 756 -7.62 7.80 -44.01
CA THR A 756 -6.67 7.93 -45.13
C THR A 756 -5.46 8.79 -44.77
N ILE A 757 -5.64 9.91 -44.06
CA ILE A 757 -4.53 10.77 -43.62
C ILE A 757 -3.61 10.02 -42.66
N LEU A 758 -4.18 9.30 -41.69
CA LEU A 758 -3.41 8.51 -40.72
C LEU A 758 -2.63 7.36 -41.38
N GLY A 759 -3.07 6.85 -42.53
CA GLY A 759 -2.36 5.83 -43.31
C GLY A 759 -1.36 6.39 -44.34
N ASP A 760 -1.15 7.70 -44.41
CA ASP A 760 -0.24 8.31 -45.40
C ASP A 760 1.23 8.01 -45.05
N HIS A 761 1.93 7.38 -46.00
CA HIS A 761 3.36 7.15 -45.94
C HIS A 761 4.05 7.87 -47.10
N GLU A 762 4.74 8.97 -46.80
CA GLU A 762 5.39 9.80 -47.82
C GLU A 762 6.73 9.21 -48.28
N THR A 763 6.79 8.76 -49.53
CA THR A 763 8.03 8.21 -50.10
C THR A 763 9.11 9.28 -50.21
N GLY A 764 10.32 8.98 -49.71
CA GLY A 764 11.48 9.88 -49.78
C GLY A 764 11.67 10.81 -48.58
N LYS A 765 10.80 10.73 -47.56
CA LYS A 765 11.03 11.35 -46.25
C LYS A 765 11.69 10.37 -45.28
N PRO A 766 12.35 10.85 -44.20
CA PRO A 766 12.79 9.98 -43.11
C PRO A 766 11.60 9.21 -42.53
N ASP A 767 11.72 7.90 -42.37
CA ASP A 767 10.61 7.05 -41.91
C ASP A 767 9.96 7.54 -40.59
N PRO A 768 10.73 7.94 -39.54
CA PRO A 768 10.14 8.49 -38.32
C PRO A 768 9.46 9.87 -38.48
N ALA A 769 9.51 10.49 -39.65
CA ALA A 769 8.83 11.74 -39.99
C ALA A 769 7.55 11.51 -40.80
N CYS A 770 7.29 10.28 -41.27
CA CYS A 770 6.05 9.92 -41.94
C CYS A 770 4.89 9.79 -40.93
N ILE A 771 3.67 10.09 -41.37
CA ILE A 771 2.45 9.96 -40.55
C ILE A 771 2.21 8.50 -40.16
N TRP A 772 2.22 7.61 -41.15
CA TRP A 772 2.36 6.17 -40.95
C TRP A 772 3.80 5.76 -41.16
N ASN A 773 4.38 5.06 -40.19
CA ASN A 773 5.75 4.58 -40.25
C ASN A 773 5.90 3.21 -39.58
N ARG A 774 7.11 2.64 -39.63
CA ARG A 774 7.36 1.29 -39.08
C ARG A 774 7.12 1.17 -37.56
N ASN A 775 7.10 2.30 -36.85
CA ASN A 775 6.86 2.36 -35.42
C ASN A 775 5.37 2.56 -35.10
N THR A 776 4.51 2.92 -36.06
CA THR A 776 3.07 3.05 -35.81
C THR A 776 2.52 1.73 -35.26
N ARG A 777 1.89 1.77 -34.07
CA ARG A 777 1.25 0.60 -33.42
C ARG A 777 -0.25 0.73 -33.33
N GLN A 778 -0.77 1.96 -33.37
CA GLN A 778 -2.18 2.23 -33.19
C GLN A 778 -2.59 3.40 -34.08
N SER A 779 -3.72 3.25 -34.76
CA SER A 779 -4.33 4.30 -35.55
C SER A 779 -5.81 4.41 -35.19
N VAL A 780 -6.22 5.57 -34.70
CA VAL A 780 -7.50 5.75 -34.02
C VAL A 780 -8.23 6.97 -34.57
N VAL A 781 -9.52 6.80 -34.87
CA VAL A 781 -10.44 7.90 -35.18
C VAL A 781 -11.62 7.84 -34.23
N PHE A 782 -11.80 8.90 -33.45
CA PHE A 782 -12.91 9.08 -32.52
C PHE A 782 -14.04 9.87 -33.19
N ASP A 783 -15.27 9.39 -33.04
CA ASP A 783 -16.51 10.13 -33.26
C ASP A 783 -17.24 10.28 -31.91
N PRO A 784 -16.92 11.34 -31.15
CA PRO A 784 -17.46 11.51 -29.80
C PRO A 784 -18.97 11.79 -29.78
N ALA A 785 -19.51 12.39 -30.84
CA ALA A 785 -20.95 12.61 -30.95
C ALA A 785 -21.70 11.27 -31.04
N ALA A 786 -21.20 10.36 -31.88
CA ALA A 786 -21.73 9.02 -32.01
C ALA A 786 -21.38 8.11 -30.82
N GLY A 787 -20.31 8.41 -30.09
CA GLY A 787 -19.75 7.53 -29.05
C GLY A 787 -19.02 6.33 -29.66
N ILE A 788 -18.43 6.52 -30.85
CA ILE A 788 -17.78 5.48 -31.64
C ILE A 788 -16.27 5.71 -31.68
N VAL A 789 -15.50 4.63 -31.58
CA VAL A 789 -14.06 4.61 -31.78
C VAL A 789 -13.73 3.65 -32.91
N HIS A 790 -13.03 4.12 -33.93
CA HIS A 790 -12.46 3.28 -34.97
C HIS A 790 -10.98 3.07 -34.68
N VAL A 791 -10.54 1.82 -34.60
CA VAL A 791 -9.15 1.45 -34.27
C VAL A 791 -8.61 0.52 -35.33
N ALA A 792 -7.43 0.82 -35.87
CA ALA A 792 -6.65 -0.07 -36.70
C ALA A 792 -5.27 -0.32 -36.05
N PHE A 793 -4.80 -1.56 -36.17
CA PHE A 793 -3.45 -1.97 -35.84
C PHE A 793 -2.68 -2.31 -37.13
N PRO A 794 -1.34 -2.31 -37.12
CA PRO A 794 -0.56 -2.73 -38.28
C PRO A 794 -0.90 -4.16 -38.70
N GLY A 795 -1.00 -4.39 -40.01
CA GLY A 795 -1.06 -5.73 -40.58
C GLY A 795 0.30 -6.43 -40.55
N ASP A 796 0.33 -7.71 -40.94
CA ASP A 796 1.55 -8.53 -40.97
C ASP A 796 2.65 -7.96 -41.88
N ASP A 797 2.28 -7.16 -42.88
CA ASP A 797 3.16 -6.47 -43.82
C ASP A 797 3.60 -5.07 -43.33
N GLY A 798 3.16 -4.64 -42.14
CA GLY A 798 3.42 -3.32 -41.56
C GLY A 798 2.57 -2.19 -42.14
N ALA A 799 1.63 -2.48 -43.04
CA ALA A 799 0.68 -1.51 -43.57
C ALA A 799 -0.48 -1.25 -42.58
N PRO A 800 -1.26 -0.16 -42.76
CA PRO A 800 -2.48 0.04 -41.98
C PRO A 800 -3.46 -1.13 -42.14
N GLY A 801 -3.80 -1.79 -41.04
CA GLY A 801 -4.82 -2.83 -41.01
C GLY A 801 -6.25 -2.28 -41.08
N ASP A 802 -7.21 -3.20 -41.06
CA ASP A 802 -8.63 -2.84 -41.11
C ASP A 802 -9.09 -2.20 -39.80
N TYR A 803 -9.89 -1.13 -39.93
CA TYR A 803 -10.45 -0.44 -38.78
C TYR A 803 -11.58 -1.25 -38.13
N THR A 804 -11.34 -1.72 -36.92
CA THR A 804 -12.34 -2.25 -36.00
C THR A 804 -13.13 -1.09 -35.38
N THR A 805 -14.45 -1.26 -35.21
CA THR A 805 -15.32 -0.22 -34.64
C THR A 805 -15.85 -0.64 -33.28
N VAL A 806 -15.68 0.20 -32.27
CA VAL A 806 -16.10 -0.03 -30.89
C VAL A 806 -17.03 1.10 -30.44
N SER A 807 -18.12 0.76 -29.76
CA SER A 807 -19.04 1.74 -29.15
C SER A 807 -18.71 1.88 -27.66
N VAL A 808 -18.54 3.13 -27.20
CA VAL A 808 -18.35 3.44 -25.76
C VAL A 808 -19.69 3.71 -25.07
N LYS A 809 -20.72 4.09 -25.83
CA LYS A 809 -22.09 4.18 -25.32
C LYS A 809 -22.64 2.76 -25.25
N GLY A 810 -22.88 2.28 -24.03
CA GLY A 810 -23.50 0.97 -23.82
C GLY A 810 -24.86 0.88 -24.51
N GLY A 811 -25.18 -0.30 -25.06
CA GLY A 811 -26.58 -0.71 -25.19
C GLY A 811 -27.20 -0.77 -23.79
N ASP A 812 -28.50 -0.45 -23.70
CA ASP A 812 -29.27 -0.21 -22.46
C ASP A 812 -28.75 -0.90 -21.19
N ARG A 813 -28.52 -0.10 -20.14
CA ARG A 813 -28.06 -0.50 -18.79
C ARG A 813 -28.98 -1.50 -18.10
#